data_AF-A0A1C0ZSL5-F1
#
_entry.id   AF-A0A1C0ZSL5-F1
#
_cell.length_a   1.000
_cell.length_b   1.000
_cell.length_c   1.000
_cell.angle_alpha   90.00
_cell.angle_beta   90.00
_cell.angle_gamma   90.00
#
_symmetry.space_group_name_H-M   'P 1'
#
loop_
_entity.id
_entity.type
_entity.pdbx_description
1 polymer ?
#
loop_
_entity_poly.entity_id
_entity_poly.type
_entity_poly.pdbx_seq_one_letter_code
_entity_poly.pdbx_strand_id
1 'polypeptide(L)'
;MKRLSLLAMVLTLVFSMMGLGLSKEVKAASTTYYVDSTSGSDTNAGTSTGAAWKTLAKVNGVTFQQGDRILFKAGGVWNGQLYPKGSGVSGSPIQIDQYGTGSKPIINGGGNTQGAVYLYNQQYWEIRNLEVTNTGTTRDQYVGIRVVNETAGLLSHIYVGSNVVHDVNGVTAGFYGTNGGITVTAKMDGSYWNDVVIENNNIYVVDRVGIFVGPSWQEGGPPDWLLETKSTNITIQNNTIRDSGGDGILNFITSNVMVQNNVVYDSGARANSSDPNTTGYSNKASVGIWNAISDYTTFQFNEVYNEKATLDGEGFDVDLGTNHTTVQYNYSHDNAGGFILICESATTADINDAKVRYNISQNDQKGIFHIGQPGFPPGADKTDINNNTIYIAKGDTVPMFRPYGTTTIPDTAYVYNNIFYVAGTTSYPTMPSAVFDYNIFYGNHPTGEPADAHKLTTDPGLVGPASGAIGLTSVDGYKLRAGSPALASGTYTSAASMGTSDYWGNAVSSGAVNRGAYNGAGISGVPVNYALNSTVTSSSAYEASSWSKLHVVDGQRLSILGTSGFTSQVGLTTNHTEWIELDLGATAKTFSKVILYPRTGTGTAGEGFPVNFQIQVWNGSTWLTRVTKTSYPNPGSTPQTFTWGSSDTTDRIRIYATSLDNVGTDYLLQFAEIEVTP
;
A
#
# COMPACT_ATOMS: atom_id res chain seq x y z
N MET A 1 -9.99 -19.59 -91.57
CA MET A 1 -11.10 -18.92 -90.84
C MET A 1 -10.54 -17.66 -90.19
N LYS A 2 -11.16 -16.51 -90.52
CA LYS A 2 -11.20 -15.15 -89.90
C LYS A 2 -10.12 -14.81 -88.84
N ARG A 3 -9.16 -13.90 -89.07
CA ARG A 3 -9.17 -12.41 -89.28
C ARG A 3 -9.19 -11.57 -87.98
N LEU A 4 -8.10 -10.78 -87.83
CA LEU A 4 -7.95 -9.37 -87.34
C LEU A 4 -8.43 -9.06 -85.90
N SER A 5 -7.83 -8.14 -85.11
CA SER A 5 -7.18 -6.83 -85.35
C SER A 5 -6.43 -6.41 -84.06
N LEU A 6 -5.19 -5.91 -84.11
CA LEU A 6 -4.75 -4.50 -84.26
C LEU A 6 -5.20 -3.54 -83.13
N LEU A 7 -4.26 -3.02 -82.31
CA LEU A 7 -4.02 -1.57 -82.18
C LEU A 7 -2.74 -1.26 -81.37
N ALA A 8 -1.93 -0.37 -81.93
CA ALA A 8 -0.79 0.31 -81.31
C ALA A 8 -1.24 1.63 -80.70
N MET A 9 -0.56 2.12 -79.65
CA MET A 9 -0.34 3.57 -79.50
C MET A 9 0.77 3.90 -78.51
N VAL A 10 1.75 4.65 -79.02
CA VAL A 10 2.77 5.39 -78.30
C VAL A 10 2.11 6.50 -77.48
N LEU A 11 2.48 6.66 -76.20
CA LEU A 11 2.15 7.86 -75.43
C LEU A 11 3.36 8.33 -74.62
N THR A 12 4.02 9.34 -75.16
CA THR A 12 4.88 10.30 -74.47
C THR A 12 4.05 11.01 -73.40
N LEU A 13 4.39 10.86 -72.12
CA LEU A 13 3.83 11.70 -71.06
C LEU A 13 4.91 12.60 -70.46
N VAL A 14 4.58 13.88 -70.49
CA VAL A 14 5.34 15.04 -70.05
C VAL A 14 5.73 14.92 -68.58
N PHE A 15 7.02 15.06 -68.28
CA PHE A 15 7.54 15.33 -66.93
C PHE A 15 7.04 16.72 -66.50
N SER A 16 5.89 16.79 -65.82
CA SER A 16 5.55 17.96 -65.02
C SER A 16 6.40 17.90 -63.77
N MET A 17 7.45 18.74 -63.70
CA MET A 17 8.12 19.07 -62.45
C MET A 17 7.14 19.85 -61.56
N MET A 18 6.23 19.14 -60.90
CA MET A 18 5.71 19.62 -59.63
C MET A 18 6.84 19.46 -58.62
N GLY A 19 7.52 20.56 -58.32
CA GLY A 19 8.44 20.63 -57.20
C GLY A 19 7.71 20.16 -55.95
N LEU A 20 8.03 18.96 -55.49
CA LEU A 20 7.83 18.52 -54.12
C LEU A 20 8.65 19.46 -53.25
N GLY A 21 8.06 20.62 -52.92
CA GLY A 21 8.48 21.37 -51.77
C GLY A 21 8.26 20.46 -50.58
N LEU A 22 9.33 19.80 -50.13
CA LEU A 22 9.43 19.29 -48.77
C LEU A 22 9.12 20.49 -47.87
N SER A 23 7.89 20.57 -47.39
CA SER A 23 7.55 21.45 -46.28
C SER A 23 8.39 20.95 -45.11
N LYS A 24 9.55 21.59 -44.90
CA LYS A 24 10.23 21.49 -43.62
C LYS A 24 9.19 21.89 -42.58
N GLU A 25 8.79 20.95 -41.74
CA GLU A 25 8.13 21.30 -40.48
C GLU A 25 9.09 22.24 -39.76
N VAL A 26 8.75 23.53 -39.77
CA VAL A 26 9.40 24.49 -38.90
C VAL A 26 8.94 24.12 -37.50
N LYS A 27 9.71 23.29 -36.80
CA LYS A 27 9.55 23.15 -35.35
C LYS A 27 9.64 24.56 -34.77
N ALA A 28 8.52 25.07 -34.27
CA ALA A 28 8.53 26.29 -33.48
C ALA A 28 9.59 26.10 -32.38
N ALA A 29 10.45 27.11 -32.20
CA ALA A 29 11.53 27.01 -31.23
C ALA A 29 10.92 26.93 -29.82
N SER A 30 11.19 25.85 -29.10
CA SER A 30 10.84 25.74 -27.68
C SER A 30 11.52 26.85 -26.90
N THR A 31 10.76 27.68 -26.19
CA THR A 31 11.31 28.77 -25.39
C THR A 31 11.36 28.35 -23.91
N THR A 32 12.50 28.58 -23.26
CA THR A 32 12.62 28.40 -21.81
C THR A 32 12.48 29.74 -21.12
N TYR A 33 11.48 29.84 -20.25
CA TYR A 33 11.19 30.99 -19.41
C TYR A 33 11.64 30.72 -17.98
N TYR A 34 12.20 31.73 -17.32
CA TYR A 34 12.71 31.67 -15.95
C TYR A 34 11.89 32.61 -15.07
N VAL A 35 11.56 32.16 -13.86
CA VAL A 35 10.79 32.92 -12.87
C VAL A 35 11.55 32.94 -11.54
N ASP A 36 11.81 34.14 -11.04
CA ASP A 36 12.58 34.40 -9.81
C ASP A 36 11.83 35.41 -8.93
N SER A 37 11.27 34.94 -7.81
CA SER A 37 10.49 35.79 -6.89
C SER A 37 11.33 36.90 -6.25
N THR A 38 12.65 36.74 -6.17
CA THR A 38 13.55 37.69 -5.52
C THR A 38 14.15 38.67 -6.52
N SER A 39 14.95 38.18 -7.48
CA SER A 39 15.70 39.00 -8.44
C SER A 39 14.98 39.23 -9.78
N GLY A 40 13.85 38.57 -10.03
CA GLY A 40 13.11 38.72 -11.28
C GLY A 40 12.41 40.08 -11.41
N SER A 41 12.01 40.40 -12.65
CA SER A 41 11.18 41.56 -13.01
C SER A 41 10.26 41.20 -14.18
N ASP A 42 8.98 41.55 -14.10
CA ASP A 42 8.00 41.23 -15.16
C ASP A 42 8.15 42.09 -16.43
N THR A 43 9.05 43.08 -16.38
CA THR A 43 9.53 43.83 -17.56
C THR A 43 10.62 43.09 -18.33
N ASN A 44 11.22 42.05 -17.74
CA ASN A 44 12.22 41.24 -18.42
C ASN A 44 11.59 40.36 -19.51
N ALA A 45 12.41 39.93 -20.47
CA ALA A 45 12.01 38.95 -21.49
C ALA A 45 11.68 37.57 -20.89
N GLY A 46 12.25 37.22 -19.72
CA GLY A 46 12.04 35.93 -19.06
C GLY A 46 12.90 34.80 -19.64
N THR A 47 13.66 35.02 -20.71
CA THR A 47 14.34 33.95 -21.47
C THR A 47 15.78 33.65 -21.03
N SER A 48 16.22 34.21 -19.90
CA SER A 48 17.49 33.86 -19.26
C SER A 48 17.40 34.00 -17.74
N THR A 49 18.25 33.27 -17.01
CA THR A 49 18.28 33.31 -15.53
C THR A 49 18.58 34.70 -14.97
N GLY A 50 19.39 35.51 -15.66
CA GLY A 50 19.71 36.89 -15.28
C GLY A 50 18.63 37.92 -15.63
N ALA A 51 17.63 37.53 -16.42
CA ALA A 51 16.49 38.36 -16.83
C ALA A 51 15.18 37.57 -16.70
N ALA A 52 15.00 36.94 -15.53
CA ALA A 52 13.81 36.16 -15.20
C ALA A 52 12.58 37.07 -14.95
N TRP A 53 11.38 36.54 -15.18
CA TRP A 53 10.14 37.13 -14.67
C TRP A 53 10.07 37.03 -13.14
N LYS A 54 9.15 37.78 -12.51
CA LYS A 54 9.02 37.80 -11.06
C LYS A 54 7.77 37.09 -10.57
N THR A 55 6.63 37.31 -11.21
CA THR A 55 5.32 36.98 -10.61
C THR A 55 4.57 35.86 -11.34
N LEU A 56 3.65 35.21 -10.63
CA LEU A 56 2.67 34.30 -11.23
C LEU A 56 1.77 35.03 -12.22
N ALA A 57 1.39 36.29 -11.96
CA ALA A 57 0.57 37.08 -12.86
C ALA A 57 1.18 37.20 -14.26
N LYS A 58 2.51 37.34 -14.34
CA LYS A 58 3.23 37.35 -15.62
C LYS A 58 3.15 36.00 -16.33
N VAL A 59 3.37 34.90 -15.60
CA VAL A 59 3.28 33.52 -16.13
C VAL A 59 1.87 33.23 -16.65
N ASN A 60 0.84 33.50 -15.85
CA ASN A 60 -0.57 33.27 -16.16
C ASN A 60 -1.09 34.16 -17.31
N GLY A 61 -0.37 35.25 -17.60
CA GLY A 61 -0.62 36.15 -18.72
C GLY A 61 -0.15 35.63 -20.08
N VAL A 62 0.67 34.57 -20.12
CA VAL A 62 1.26 34.03 -21.34
C VAL A 62 0.53 32.76 -21.80
N THR A 63 0.28 32.67 -23.10
CA THR A 63 -0.16 31.44 -23.76
C THR A 63 1.07 30.73 -24.33
N PHE A 64 1.53 29.71 -23.62
CA PHE A 64 2.72 28.95 -23.96
C PHE A 64 2.48 28.07 -25.20
N GLN A 65 3.54 27.88 -25.97
CA GLN A 65 3.53 27.08 -27.20
C GLN A 65 4.13 25.70 -26.94
N GLN A 66 3.88 24.77 -27.85
CA GLN A 66 4.44 23.42 -27.78
C GLN A 66 5.95 23.39 -27.51
N GLY A 67 6.37 22.58 -26.53
CA GLY A 67 7.77 22.43 -26.12
C GLY A 67 8.29 23.53 -25.19
N ASP A 68 7.53 24.59 -24.90
CA ASP A 68 7.96 25.64 -23.97
C ASP A 68 8.22 25.08 -22.55
N ARG A 69 9.11 25.75 -21.83
CA ARG A 69 9.46 25.42 -20.44
C ARG A 69 9.30 26.63 -19.54
N ILE A 70 8.74 26.42 -18.36
CA ILE A 70 8.55 27.42 -17.31
C ILE A 70 9.34 26.94 -16.09
N LEU A 71 10.49 27.58 -15.84
CA LEU A 71 11.41 27.18 -14.79
C LEU A 71 11.31 28.15 -13.61
N PHE A 72 10.84 27.67 -12.46
CA PHE A 72 10.81 28.43 -11.22
C PHE A 72 12.13 28.25 -10.45
N LYS A 73 12.66 29.35 -9.90
CA LYS A 73 13.92 29.30 -9.16
C LYS A 73 13.77 28.52 -7.86
N ALA A 74 14.71 27.62 -7.60
CA ALA A 74 14.87 26.92 -6.33
C ALA A 74 14.82 27.89 -5.13
N GLY A 75 14.10 27.49 -4.08
CA GLY A 75 13.89 28.28 -2.86
C GLY A 75 13.00 29.52 -3.02
N GLY A 76 12.46 29.77 -4.22
CA GLY A 76 11.51 30.85 -4.43
C GLY A 76 10.13 30.53 -3.85
N VAL A 77 9.43 31.55 -3.37
CA VAL A 77 8.04 31.44 -2.90
C VAL A 77 7.14 32.36 -3.74
N TRP A 78 6.02 31.81 -4.21
CA TRP A 78 4.98 32.54 -4.91
C TRP A 78 3.63 32.32 -4.23
N ASN A 79 3.00 33.42 -3.81
CA ASN A 79 1.66 33.39 -3.21
C ASN A 79 0.61 33.70 -4.28
N GLY A 80 -0.46 32.91 -4.30
CA GLY A 80 -1.53 32.95 -5.29
C GLY A 80 -1.53 31.71 -6.18
N GLN A 81 -2.37 31.75 -7.22
CA GLN A 81 -2.59 30.62 -8.11
C GLN A 81 -1.65 30.64 -9.32
N LEU A 82 -1.08 29.49 -9.66
CA LEU A 82 -0.43 29.22 -10.93
C LEU A 82 -1.46 28.60 -11.89
N TYR A 83 -1.84 29.32 -12.93
CA TYR A 83 -2.81 28.90 -13.94
C TYR A 83 -2.33 29.27 -15.36
N PRO A 84 -1.26 28.63 -15.87
CA PRO A 84 -0.69 28.95 -17.18
C PRO A 84 -1.64 28.52 -18.31
N LYS A 85 -1.45 29.08 -19.51
CA LYS A 85 -2.30 28.82 -20.68
C LYS A 85 -1.53 28.13 -21.81
N GLY A 86 -2.28 27.50 -22.71
CA GLY A 86 -1.74 26.83 -23.89
C GLY A 86 -1.74 25.30 -23.74
N SER A 87 -1.40 24.62 -24.82
CA SER A 87 -1.31 23.16 -24.87
C SER A 87 -0.07 22.76 -25.68
N GLY A 88 0.59 21.70 -25.26
CA GLY A 88 1.65 21.09 -26.05
C GLY A 88 1.06 20.21 -27.17
N VAL A 89 1.94 19.41 -27.76
CA VAL A 89 1.58 18.34 -28.69
C VAL A 89 2.39 17.08 -28.37
N SER A 90 2.00 15.95 -28.95
CA SER A 90 2.75 14.69 -28.81
C SER A 90 4.23 14.89 -29.15
N GLY A 91 5.12 14.45 -28.27
CA GLY A 91 6.58 14.62 -28.38
C GLY A 91 7.10 16.05 -28.13
N SER A 92 6.24 17.01 -27.79
CA SER A 92 6.63 18.39 -27.42
C SER A 92 5.65 18.97 -26.40
N PRO A 93 5.57 18.39 -25.18
CA PRO A 93 4.73 18.91 -24.12
C PRO A 93 5.25 20.26 -23.58
N ILE A 94 4.39 21.02 -22.92
CA ILE A 94 4.79 22.19 -22.15
C ILE A 94 5.19 21.74 -20.75
N GLN A 95 6.30 22.27 -20.23
CA GLN A 95 6.88 21.82 -18.97
C GLN A 95 6.89 22.93 -17.93
N ILE A 96 6.44 22.63 -16.72
CA ILE A 96 6.79 23.38 -15.51
C ILE A 96 7.84 22.58 -14.76
N ASP A 97 8.92 23.25 -14.36
CA ASP A 97 10.01 22.62 -13.61
C ASP A 97 10.75 23.65 -12.73
N GLN A 98 11.79 23.19 -12.05
CA GLN A 98 12.71 23.98 -11.24
C GLN A 98 13.99 24.31 -12.02
N TYR A 99 14.60 25.45 -11.71
CA TYR A 99 16.02 25.69 -12.00
C TYR A 99 16.80 26.13 -10.76
N GLY A 100 18.12 25.94 -10.80
CA GLY A 100 18.99 26.18 -9.65
C GLY A 100 19.11 24.95 -8.76
N THR A 101 19.61 25.13 -7.54
CA THR A 101 19.83 24.06 -6.57
C THR A 101 19.20 24.43 -5.22
N GLY A 102 18.81 23.44 -4.43
CA GLY A 102 18.17 23.64 -3.12
C GLY A 102 16.69 23.27 -3.12
N SER A 103 15.93 23.79 -2.16
CA SER A 103 14.51 23.48 -1.96
C SER A 103 13.67 23.74 -3.21
N LYS A 104 12.62 22.94 -3.41
CA LYS A 104 11.68 23.12 -4.51
C LYS A 104 11.01 24.51 -4.43
N PRO A 105 10.72 25.16 -5.57
CA PRO A 105 9.92 26.38 -5.62
C PRO A 105 8.52 26.15 -5.04
N ILE A 106 8.09 27.03 -4.15
CA ILE A 106 6.80 26.95 -3.46
C ILE A 106 5.73 27.73 -4.23
N ILE A 107 4.65 27.05 -4.63
CA ILE A 107 3.38 27.66 -5.05
C ILE A 107 2.40 27.54 -3.89
N ASN A 108 2.12 28.68 -3.24
CA ASN A 108 1.17 28.75 -2.14
C ASN A 108 -0.17 29.34 -2.62
N GLY A 109 -1.15 28.46 -2.82
CA GLY A 109 -2.48 28.83 -3.31
C GLY A 109 -3.28 29.72 -2.36
N GLY A 110 -2.99 29.69 -1.05
CA GLY A 110 -3.64 30.54 -0.06
C GLY A 110 -5.16 30.35 0.07
N GLY A 111 -5.66 29.12 -0.11
CA GLY A 111 -7.09 28.80 -0.06
C GLY A 111 -7.82 29.04 -1.39
N ASN A 112 -7.17 28.73 -2.51
CA ASN A 112 -7.77 28.84 -3.84
C ASN A 112 -8.63 27.60 -4.15
N THR A 113 -9.93 27.78 -4.39
CA THR A 113 -10.89 26.71 -4.65
C THR A 113 -10.80 26.07 -6.04
N GLN A 114 -10.09 26.70 -6.97
CA GLN A 114 -9.73 26.09 -8.27
C GLN A 114 -8.44 25.29 -8.19
N GLY A 115 -7.71 25.36 -7.07
CA GLY A 115 -6.43 24.69 -6.85
C GLY A 115 -5.25 25.65 -6.94
N ALA A 116 -4.16 25.34 -6.22
CA ALA A 116 -2.96 26.18 -6.20
C ALA A 116 -2.22 26.17 -7.55
N VAL A 117 -2.14 25.00 -8.17
CA VAL A 117 -1.72 24.83 -9.58
C VAL A 117 -2.93 24.32 -10.36
N TYR A 118 -3.34 25.03 -11.40
CA TYR A 118 -4.59 24.76 -12.11
C TYR A 118 -4.40 24.72 -13.62
N LEU A 119 -4.79 23.61 -14.26
CA LEU A 119 -4.91 23.47 -15.70
C LEU A 119 -6.36 23.19 -16.09
N TYR A 120 -6.88 23.91 -17.07
CA TYR A 120 -8.28 23.80 -17.50
C TYR A 120 -8.39 23.71 -19.02
N ASN A 121 -8.89 22.58 -19.52
CA ASN A 121 -9.03 22.27 -20.94
C ASN A 121 -7.70 22.33 -21.71
N GLN A 122 -6.64 21.82 -21.08
CA GLN A 122 -5.27 21.80 -21.62
C GLN A 122 -4.74 20.37 -21.72
N GLN A 123 -3.86 20.13 -22.68
CA GLN A 123 -3.26 18.82 -22.95
C GLN A 123 -1.76 18.93 -23.24
N TYR A 124 -1.06 17.81 -23.12
CA TYR A 124 0.39 17.71 -23.25
C TYR A 124 1.13 18.65 -22.30
N TRP A 125 0.87 18.50 -21.00
CA TRP A 125 1.52 19.24 -19.92
C TRP A 125 2.27 18.32 -18.98
N GLU A 126 3.41 18.80 -18.50
CA GLU A 126 4.20 18.13 -17.48
C GLU A 126 4.50 19.09 -16.33
N ILE A 127 4.08 18.75 -15.12
CA ILE A 127 4.25 19.56 -13.89
C ILE A 127 5.23 18.85 -12.97
N ARG A 128 6.42 19.45 -12.78
CA ARG A 128 7.51 18.85 -12.02
C ARG A 128 8.12 19.76 -10.97
N ASN A 129 8.68 19.10 -9.96
CA ASN A 129 9.59 19.70 -8.99
C ASN A 129 9.05 20.93 -8.27
N LEU A 130 7.74 21.00 -8.04
CA LEU A 130 7.13 22.04 -7.22
C LEU A 130 6.92 21.54 -5.78
N GLU A 131 6.96 22.48 -4.85
CA GLU A 131 6.31 22.35 -3.55
C GLU A 131 4.99 23.14 -3.61
N VAL A 132 3.87 22.53 -3.23
CA VAL A 132 2.53 23.10 -3.43
C VAL A 132 1.76 23.03 -2.13
N THR A 133 1.27 24.18 -1.68
CA THR A 133 0.41 24.33 -0.51
C THR A 133 -0.88 25.04 -0.86
N ASN A 134 -1.96 24.77 -0.14
CA ASN A 134 -3.24 25.45 -0.39
C ASN A 134 -4.08 25.55 0.89
N THR A 135 -3.53 26.21 1.91
CA THR A 135 -4.23 26.43 3.18
C THR A 135 -5.10 27.69 3.13
N GLY A 136 -6.42 27.53 3.27
CA GLY A 136 -7.35 28.62 3.50
C GLY A 136 -7.54 28.96 4.99
N THR A 137 -8.16 30.11 5.30
CA THR A 137 -8.49 30.50 6.69
C THR A 137 -9.58 29.64 7.31
N THR A 138 -10.42 29.03 6.47
CA THR A 138 -11.46 28.07 6.81
C THR A 138 -11.32 26.88 5.86
N ARG A 139 -11.79 25.70 6.26
CA ARG A 139 -11.85 24.54 5.35
C ARG A 139 -12.88 24.79 4.27
N ASP A 140 -12.52 24.51 3.02
CA ASP A 140 -13.37 24.59 1.83
C ASP A 140 -12.89 23.52 0.82
N GLN A 141 -13.48 23.43 -0.35
CA GLN A 141 -13.02 22.54 -1.41
C GLN A 141 -11.69 23.07 -1.99
N TYR A 142 -10.58 22.50 -1.53
CA TYR A 142 -9.24 22.89 -1.94
C TYR A 142 -8.50 21.74 -2.62
N VAL A 143 -7.71 22.10 -3.63
CA VAL A 143 -6.80 21.17 -4.30
C VAL A 143 -5.39 21.73 -4.34
N GLY A 144 -4.37 20.89 -4.17
CA GLY A 144 -2.99 21.29 -4.46
C GLY A 144 -2.79 21.51 -5.95
N ILE A 145 -2.78 20.41 -6.72
CA ILE A 145 -2.63 20.42 -8.19
C ILE A 145 -3.92 19.88 -8.81
N ARG A 146 -4.61 20.70 -9.61
CA ARG A 146 -5.89 20.37 -10.24
C ARG A 146 -5.80 20.50 -11.75
N VAL A 147 -6.13 19.42 -12.46
CA VAL A 147 -6.16 19.36 -13.94
C VAL A 147 -7.56 18.93 -14.37
N VAL A 148 -8.20 19.70 -15.26
CA VAL A 148 -9.61 19.50 -15.60
C VAL A 148 -9.84 19.47 -17.11
N ASN A 149 -10.64 18.50 -17.56
CA ASN A 149 -11.18 18.42 -18.92
C ASN A 149 -12.71 18.57 -18.91
N GLU A 150 -13.20 19.66 -19.49
CA GLU A 150 -14.61 19.95 -19.79
C GLU A 150 -14.76 20.40 -21.25
N THR A 151 -14.18 19.63 -22.17
CA THR A 151 -14.20 19.92 -23.61
C THR A 151 -15.29 19.16 -24.38
N ALA A 152 -16.03 18.28 -23.70
CA ALA A 152 -16.89 17.26 -24.30
C ALA A 152 -16.13 16.37 -25.30
N GLY A 153 -14.84 16.12 -25.03
CA GLY A 153 -13.99 15.31 -25.89
C GLY A 153 -12.68 14.87 -25.22
N LEU A 154 -11.85 14.22 -26.03
CA LEU A 154 -10.57 13.68 -25.60
C LEU A 154 -9.53 14.79 -25.40
N LEU A 155 -8.83 14.74 -24.27
CA LEU A 155 -7.54 15.40 -24.06
C LEU A 155 -6.48 14.36 -23.69
N SER A 156 -5.24 14.59 -24.14
CA SER A 156 -4.16 13.61 -23.98
C SER A 156 -2.95 14.14 -23.20
N HIS A 157 -2.24 13.24 -22.54
CA HIS A 157 -0.94 13.47 -21.92
C HIS A 157 -0.94 14.54 -20.82
N ILE A 158 -1.11 14.07 -19.58
CA ILE A 158 -0.85 14.86 -18.38
C ILE A 158 0.17 14.10 -17.53
N TYR A 159 1.28 14.76 -17.24
CA TYR A 159 2.30 14.24 -16.33
C TYR A 159 2.36 15.13 -15.08
N VAL A 160 2.16 14.56 -13.90
CA VAL A 160 2.34 15.24 -12.61
C VAL A 160 3.33 14.43 -11.79
N GLY A 161 4.57 14.91 -11.66
CA GLY A 161 5.55 14.10 -10.94
C GLY A 161 6.70 14.82 -10.28
N SER A 162 7.28 14.15 -9.28
CA SER A 162 8.33 14.73 -8.42
C SER A 162 7.88 16.00 -7.68
N ASN A 163 6.59 16.15 -7.36
CA ASN A 163 6.09 17.28 -6.57
C ASN A 163 5.99 16.92 -5.09
N VAL A 164 6.00 17.95 -4.24
CA VAL A 164 5.67 17.84 -2.81
C VAL A 164 4.37 18.62 -2.60
N VAL A 165 3.30 17.96 -2.17
CA VAL A 165 1.98 18.60 -1.98
C VAL A 165 1.56 18.42 -0.53
N HIS A 166 1.37 19.51 0.18
CA HIS A 166 1.03 19.46 1.60
C HIS A 166 0.28 20.68 2.09
N ASP A 167 -0.26 20.59 3.31
CA ASP A 167 -1.02 21.67 3.94
C ASP A 167 -2.17 22.15 3.02
N VAL A 168 -2.98 21.20 2.56
CA VAL A 168 -4.22 21.44 1.80
C VAL A 168 -5.39 21.13 2.71
N ASN A 169 -5.91 22.15 3.41
CA ASN A 169 -6.98 21.99 4.40
C ASN A 169 -8.37 21.97 3.76
N GLY A 170 -8.55 21.05 2.81
CA GLY A 170 -9.84 20.75 2.19
C GLY A 170 -10.94 20.38 3.19
N VAL A 171 -12.21 20.34 2.78
CA VAL A 171 -13.30 19.86 3.64
C VAL A 171 -13.19 18.35 3.91
N THR A 172 -13.69 17.89 5.05
CA THR A 172 -13.60 16.47 5.46
C THR A 172 -14.50 15.54 4.64
N ALA A 173 -15.57 16.10 4.06
CA ALA A 173 -16.47 15.42 3.13
C ALA A 173 -16.83 16.35 1.96
N GLY A 174 -17.03 15.76 0.80
CA GLY A 174 -17.35 16.46 -0.44
C GLY A 174 -16.90 15.71 -1.68
N PHE A 175 -17.03 16.34 -2.83
CA PHE A 175 -16.65 15.75 -4.11
C PHE A 175 -15.13 15.56 -4.20
N TYR A 176 -14.68 14.37 -4.64
CA TYR A 176 -13.25 14.04 -4.71
C TYR A 176 -12.49 14.93 -5.70
N GLY A 177 -13.15 15.32 -6.81
CA GLY A 177 -12.54 16.08 -7.90
C GLY A 177 -12.10 17.50 -7.53
N THR A 178 -12.69 18.07 -6.47
CA THR A 178 -12.43 19.45 -6.02
C THR A 178 -11.82 19.53 -4.64
N ASN A 179 -11.40 18.40 -4.06
CA ASN A 179 -11.03 18.34 -2.65
C ASN A 179 -9.95 17.28 -2.34
N GLY A 180 -8.68 17.61 -2.56
CA GLY A 180 -7.57 16.67 -2.36
C GLY A 180 -6.17 17.22 -2.63
N GLY A 181 -5.15 16.36 -2.60
CA GLY A 181 -3.78 16.74 -2.95
C GLY A 181 -3.63 16.99 -4.45
N ILE A 182 -3.82 15.96 -5.25
CA ILE A 182 -3.72 16.00 -6.71
C ILE A 182 -5.02 15.45 -7.32
N THR A 183 -5.66 16.22 -8.21
CA THR A 183 -6.85 15.76 -8.94
C THR A 183 -6.68 15.94 -10.45
N VAL A 184 -7.00 14.89 -11.21
CA VAL A 184 -7.09 14.93 -12.68
C VAL A 184 -8.48 14.50 -13.06
N THR A 185 -9.31 15.44 -13.51
CA THR A 185 -10.75 15.22 -13.65
C THR A 185 -11.27 15.45 -15.04
N ALA A 186 -12.32 14.75 -15.41
CA ALA A 186 -13.09 14.99 -16.61
C ALA A 186 -14.56 15.22 -16.27
N LYS A 187 -15.25 16.13 -16.96
CA LYS A 187 -16.69 16.30 -16.80
C LYS A 187 -17.44 15.15 -17.48
N MET A 188 -18.50 14.69 -16.83
CA MET A 188 -19.42 13.65 -17.34
C MET A 188 -20.34 14.24 -18.44
N ASP A 189 -19.74 14.70 -19.53
CA ASP A 189 -20.42 15.26 -20.71
C ASP A 189 -19.80 14.77 -22.03
N GLY A 190 -19.09 13.64 -21.97
CA GLY A 190 -18.26 13.12 -23.05
C GLY A 190 -16.80 13.57 -23.00
N SER A 191 -16.38 14.33 -21.98
CA SER A 191 -14.97 14.63 -21.71
C SER A 191 -14.26 13.42 -21.11
N TYR A 192 -13.05 13.12 -21.57
CA TYR A 192 -12.23 12.03 -21.01
C TYR A 192 -10.74 12.25 -21.31
N TRP A 193 -9.90 11.57 -20.53
CA TRP A 193 -8.44 11.61 -20.72
C TRP A 193 -7.91 10.36 -21.43
N ASN A 194 -6.76 10.53 -22.07
CA ASN A 194 -5.87 9.46 -22.46
C ASN A 194 -4.46 9.81 -21.98
N ASP A 195 -3.72 8.85 -21.42
CA ASP A 195 -2.31 9.05 -21.02
C ASP A 195 -2.19 10.06 -19.87
N VAL A 196 -2.49 9.60 -18.65
CA VAL A 196 -2.28 10.37 -17.41
C VAL A 196 -1.25 9.63 -16.56
N VAL A 197 -0.19 10.32 -16.16
CA VAL A 197 0.88 9.78 -15.33
C VAL A 197 1.03 10.66 -14.08
N ILE A 198 0.84 10.07 -12.91
CA ILE A 198 1.05 10.71 -11.61
C ILE A 198 2.12 9.91 -10.87
N GLU A 199 3.34 10.44 -10.80
CA GLU A 199 4.46 9.67 -10.26
C GLU A 199 5.47 10.40 -9.39
N ASN A 200 6.10 9.67 -8.46
CA ASN A 200 7.17 10.18 -7.60
C ASN A 200 6.75 11.42 -6.77
N ASN A 201 5.46 11.58 -6.45
CA ASN A 201 5.00 12.69 -5.62
C ASN A 201 5.05 12.30 -4.13
N ASN A 202 5.36 13.28 -3.27
CA ASN A 202 5.22 13.17 -1.82
C ASN A 202 4.05 14.05 -1.36
N ILE A 203 2.97 13.43 -0.90
CA ILE A 203 1.71 14.09 -0.55
C ILE A 203 1.46 13.87 0.93
N TYR A 204 1.31 14.94 1.72
CA TYR A 204 1.04 14.76 3.14
C TYR A 204 0.24 15.89 3.77
N VAL A 205 -0.56 15.58 4.79
CA VAL A 205 -1.41 16.59 5.48
C VAL A 205 -2.32 17.30 4.47
N VAL A 206 -3.15 16.49 3.81
CA VAL A 206 -4.11 16.96 2.81
C VAL A 206 -5.50 16.47 3.15
N ASP A 207 -6.50 17.18 2.67
CA ASP A 207 -7.90 16.82 2.77
C ASP A 207 -8.61 17.05 1.44
N ARG A 208 -9.54 16.19 1.01
CA ARG A 208 -9.88 14.90 1.62
C ARG A 208 -9.00 13.77 1.08
N VAL A 209 -8.90 13.62 -0.24
CA VAL A 209 -8.20 12.52 -0.92
C VAL A 209 -6.75 12.90 -1.25
N GLY A 210 -5.83 11.93 -1.21
CA GLY A 210 -4.45 12.16 -1.67
C GLY A 210 -4.38 12.40 -3.18
N ILE A 211 -4.73 11.38 -3.97
CA ILE A 211 -4.76 11.41 -5.44
C ILE A 211 -6.13 10.96 -5.94
N PHE A 212 -6.72 11.73 -6.86
CA PHE A 212 -7.97 11.36 -7.52
C PHE A 212 -7.88 11.51 -9.03
N VAL A 213 -8.27 10.46 -9.76
CA VAL A 213 -8.46 10.50 -11.22
C VAL A 213 -9.87 10.03 -11.54
N GLY A 214 -10.71 10.90 -12.10
CA GLY A 214 -12.11 10.54 -12.38
C GLY A 214 -13.01 11.73 -12.72
N PRO A 215 -14.32 11.67 -12.41
CA PRO A 215 -15.23 12.76 -12.78
C PRO A 215 -15.00 14.03 -11.96
N SER A 216 -15.16 15.21 -12.57
CA SER A 216 -15.09 16.52 -11.89
C SER A 216 -16.10 16.61 -10.74
N TRP A 217 -17.27 16.00 -10.93
CA TRP A 217 -18.36 15.95 -9.96
C TRP A 217 -19.00 14.55 -10.03
N GLN A 218 -19.21 13.91 -8.89
CA GLN A 218 -19.86 12.60 -8.79
C GLN A 218 -21.40 12.73 -8.73
N GLU A 219 -22.00 13.40 -9.72
CA GLU A 219 -23.46 13.54 -9.78
C GLU A 219 -24.14 12.26 -10.30
N GLY A 220 -25.32 11.95 -9.78
CA GLY A 220 -26.08 10.76 -10.15
C GLY A 220 -25.64 9.50 -9.39
N GLY A 221 -25.71 8.35 -10.07
CA GLY A 221 -25.41 7.02 -9.54
C GLY A 221 -25.58 5.97 -10.64
N PRO A 222 -25.30 4.68 -10.37
CA PRO A 222 -25.67 3.60 -11.29
C PRO A 222 -27.17 3.61 -11.63
N PRO A 223 -27.56 3.31 -12.88
CA PRO A 223 -26.72 2.85 -14.00
C PRO A 223 -25.99 3.97 -14.78
N ASP A 224 -26.28 5.25 -14.53
CA ASP A 224 -25.80 6.35 -15.38
C ASP A 224 -24.28 6.40 -15.46
N TRP A 225 -23.58 6.18 -14.33
CA TRP A 225 -22.12 6.12 -14.31
C TRP A 225 -21.52 5.03 -15.20
N LEU A 226 -22.23 3.92 -15.43
CA LEU A 226 -21.76 2.84 -16.29
C LEU A 226 -21.77 3.23 -17.78
N LEU A 227 -22.52 4.26 -18.15
CA LEU A 227 -22.65 4.76 -19.52
C LEU A 227 -21.62 5.84 -19.85
N GLU A 228 -20.92 6.36 -18.85
CA GLU A 228 -19.94 7.43 -19.01
C GLU A 228 -18.70 6.97 -19.78
N THR A 229 -18.15 7.88 -20.60
CA THR A 229 -16.90 7.64 -21.31
C THR A 229 -15.74 7.61 -20.31
N LYS A 230 -15.05 6.48 -20.25
CA LYS A 230 -13.95 6.27 -19.29
C LYS A 230 -12.67 6.97 -19.73
N SER A 231 -11.97 7.61 -18.79
CA SER A 231 -10.59 8.06 -19.00
C SER A 231 -9.65 6.86 -19.05
N THR A 232 -8.70 6.84 -19.98
CA THR A 232 -7.91 5.64 -20.32
C THR A 232 -6.40 5.83 -20.20
N ASN A 233 -5.66 4.73 -20.05
CA ASN A 233 -4.19 4.72 -20.00
C ASN A 233 -3.66 5.59 -18.86
N ILE A 234 -3.98 5.19 -17.63
CA ILE A 234 -3.64 5.94 -16.41
C ILE A 234 -2.58 5.17 -15.64
N THR A 235 -1.52 5.85 -15.21
CA THR A 235 -0.47 5.29 -14.35
C THR A 235 -0.33 6.15 -13.09
N ILE A 236 -0.52 5.56 -11.92
CA ILE A 236 -0.30 6.20 -10.62
C ILE A 236 0.78 5.39 -9.91
N GLN A 237 2.01 5.92 -9.87
CA GLN A 237 3.14 5.11 -9.39
C GLN A 237 4.18 5.82 -8.55
N ASN A 238 4.84 5.09 -7.66
CA ASN A 238 5.96 5.61 -6.86
C ASN A 238 5.58 6.84 -6.00
N ASN A 239 4.30 7.02 -5.66
CA ASN A 239 3.87 8.12 -4.81
C ASN A 239 3.90 7.70 -3.33
N THR A 240 4.20 8.64 -2.45
CA THR A 240 4.02 8.49 -1.00
C THR A 240 2.91 9.41 -0.56
N ILE A 241 1.87 8.86 0.06
CA ILE A 241 0.75 9.58 0.63
C ILE A 241 0.71 9.29 2.12
N ARG A 242 0.82 10.34 2.94
CA ARG A 242 0.70 10.23 4.40
C ARG A 242 -0.35 11.19 4.93
N ASP A 243 -1.21 10.75 5.84
CA ASP A 243 -2.13 11.66 6.54
C ASP A 243 -3.03 12.44 5.55
N SER A 244 -3.62 11.71 4.59
CA SER A 244 -4.80 12.20 3.89
C SER A 244 -6.02 12.08 4.82
N GLY A 245 -6.89 13.09 4.79
CA GLY A 245 -8.04 13.13 5.70
C GLY A 245 -9.00 11.96 5.51
N GLY A 246 -9.23 11.61 4.24
CA GLY A 246 -9.88 10.40 3.81
C GLY A 246 -8.91 9.56 2.98
N ASP A 247 -9.37 9.23 1.78
CA ASP A 247 -8.79 8.22 0.90
C ASP A 247 -7.36 8.55 0.44
N GLY A 248 -6.53 7.53 0.23
CA GLY A 248 -5.17 7.72 -0.30
C GLY A 248 -5.18 7.95 -1.82
N ILE A 249 -5.58 6.94 -2.58
CA ILE A 249 -5.64 6.95 -4.05
C ILE A 249 -6.99 6.40 -4.52
N LEU A 250 -7.65 7.15 -5.40
CA LEU A 250 -8.91 6.74 -6.04
C LEU A 250 -8.88 6.96 -7.56
N ASN A 251 -9.16 5.89 -8.32
CA ASN A 251 -9.54 6.00 -9.73
C ASN A 251 -11.01 5.63 -9.97
N PHE A 252 -11.77 6.50 -10.63
CA PHE A 252 -13.22 6.37 -10.77
C PHE A 252 -13.68 6.75 -12.19
N ILE A 253 -14.44 5.87 -12.86
CA ILE A 253 -14.85 6.01 -14.28
C ILE A 253 -13.61 6.04 -15.19
N THR A 254 -12.80 4.99 -15.07
CA THR A 254 -11.49 4.88 -15.74
C THR A 254 -11.29 3.51 -16.36
N SER A 255 -10.37 3.38 -17.32
CA SER A 255 -10.04 2.10 -17.96
C SER A 255 -8.55 1.97 -18.23
N ASN A 256 -8.00 0.76 -18.17
CA ASN A 256 -6.57 0.49 -18.33
C ASN A 256 -5.72 1.33 -17.37
N VAL A 257 -5.82 0.99 -16.08
CA VAL A 257 -5.20 1.75 -14.99
C VAL A 257 -4.16 0.88 -14.29
N MET A 258 -2.96 1.42 -14.12
CA MET A 258 -1.89 0.82 -13.31
C MET A 258 -1.65 1.67 -12.07
N VAL A 259 -1.89 1.10 -10.89
CA VAL A 259 -1.54 1.72 -9.60
C VAL A 259 -0.45 0.86 -8.97
N GLN A 260 0.79 1.36 -8.96
CA GLN A 260 1.92 0.54 -8.51
C GLN A 260 3.01 1.26 -7.74
N ASN A 261 3.70 0.56 -6.85
CA ASN A 261 4.82 1.10 -6.07
C ASN A 261 4.46 2.33 -5.22
N ASN A 262 3.18 2.50 -4.88
CA ASN A 262 2.75 3.58 -3.98
C ASN A 262 2.81 3.11 -2.52
N VAL A 263 3.01 4.07 -1.63
CA VAL A 263 2.94 3.88 -0.17
C VAL A 263 1.87 4.81 0.38
N VAL A 264 0.82 4.26 0.99
CA VAL A 264 -0.26 5.03 1.65
C VAL A 264 -0.27 4.67 3.13
N TYR A 265 -0.24 5.67 4.02
CA TYR A 265 -0.27 5.39 5.45
C TYR A 265 -0.74 6.55 6.32
N ASP A 266 -1.13 6.22 7.55
CA ASP A 266 -1.66 7.16 8.53
C ASP A 266 -2.87 7.96 8.02
N SER A 267 -3.60 7.45 7.03
CA SER A 267 -4.69 8.16 6.35
C SER A 267 -6.07 7.76 6.89
N GLY A 268 -7.11 8.50 6.48
CA GLY A 268 -8.51 8.21 6.84
C GLY A 268 -8.95 8.72 8.22
N ALA A 269 -8.04 9.32 9.01
CA ALA A 269 -8.33 9.76 10.39
C ALA A 269 -9.42 10.84 10.49
N ARG A 270 -9.67 11.58 9.40
CA ARG A 270 -10.67 12.66 9.33
C ARG A 270 -11.91 12.29 8.50
N ALA A 271 -12.00 11.08 7.96
CA ALA A 271 -13.08 10.67 7.07
C ALA A 271 -14.49 10.78 7.70
N ASN A 272 -14.61 10.53 9.01
CA ASN A 272 -15.90 10.58 9.72
C ASN A 272 -16.14 11.91 10.46
N SER A 273 -15.40 12.97 10.13
CA SER A 273 -15.57 14.29 10.75
C SER A 273 -16.51 15.19 9.94
N SER A 274 -17.17 16.15 10.62
CA SER A 274 -18.15 17.06 10.02
C SER A 274 -17.64 18.50 10.01
N ASP A 275 -17.37 19.03 8.82
CA ASP A 275 -17.09 20.45 8.61
C ASP A 275 -18.37 21.24 8.29
N PRO A 276 -18.43 22.54 8.64
CA PRO A 276 -19.60 23.37 8.32
C PRO A 276 -19.78 23.63 6.81
N ASN A 277 -18.72 23.48 6.02
CA ASN A 277 -18.68 23.77 4.59
C ASN A 277 -18.73 22.50 3.72
N THR A 278 -19.10 21.34 4.26
CA THR A 278 -19.28 20.13 3.45
C THR A 278 -20.38 20.35 2.41
N THR A 279 -20.10 20.01 1.15
CA THR A 279 -21.14 19.98 0.12
C THR A 279 -22.13 18.84 0.39
N GLY A 280 -23.26 18.80 -0.32
CA GLY A 280 -24.30 17.78 -0.13
C GLY A 280 -23.87 16.31 -0.36
N TYR A 281 -22.60 16.06 -0.70
CA TYR A 281 -22.00 14.74 -0.85
C TYR A 281 -21.27 14.33 0.45
N SER A 282 -21.95 13.53 1.30
CA SER A 282 -21.44 13.11 2.61
C SER A 282 -20.74 11.76 2.55
N ASN A 283 -19.55 11.71 1.97
CA ASN A 283 -18.67 10.55 2.03
C ASN A 283 -18.01 10.47 3.43
N LYS A 284 -18.21 9.38 4.16
CA LYS A 284 -17.64 9.19 5.52
C LYS A 284 -16.78 7.92 5.67
N ALA A 285 -16.96 7.00 4.74
CA ALA A 285 -16.08 5.87 4.47
C ALA A 285 -14.74 6.35 3.89
N SER A 286 -13.69 5.56 4.04
CA SER A 286 -12.37 5.84 3.46
C SER A 286 -11.53 4.56 3.41
N VAL A 287 -10.78 4.40 2.33
CA VAL A 287 -9.87 3.27 2.07
C VAL A 287 -8.54 3.81 1.56
N GLY A 288 -7.45 3.07 1.76
CA GLY A 288 -6.12 3.48 1.28
C GLY A 288 -6.04 3.62 -0.25
N ILE A 289 -6.28 2.53 -1.00
CA ILE A 289 -6.23 2.52 -2.48
C ILE A 289 -7.44 1.78 -3.05
N TRP A 290 -8.21 2.43 -3.92
CA TRP A 290 -9.43 1.81 -4.44
C TRP A 290 -9.90 2.35 -5.80
N ASN A 291 -10.84 1.62 -6.42
CA ASN A 291 -11.46 2.00 -7.68
C ASN A 291 -12.96 1.73 -7.69
N ALA A 292 -13.70 2.51 -8.50
CA ALA A 292 -15.12 2.33 -8.75
C ALA A 292 -15.44 2.55 -10.24
N ILE A 293 -16.48 1.88 -10.77
CA ILE A 293 -16.97 2.02 -12.16
C ILE A 293 -15.83 1.96 -13.21
N SER A 294 -14.80 1.16 -12.94
CA SER A 294 -13.54 1.19 -13.71
C SER A 294 -13.19 -0.17 -14.28
N ASP A 295 -12.58 -0.19 -15.47
CA ASP A 295 -12.21 -1.43 -16.15
C ASP A 295 -10.70 -1.64 -16.18
N TYR A 296 -10.24 -2.89 -16.14
CA TYR A 296 -8.82 -3.25 -16.32
C TYR A 296 -7.90 -2.45 -15.40
N THR A 297 -8.25 -2.39 -14.12
CA THR A 297 -7.43 -1.73 -13.09
C THR A 297 -6.52 -2.77 -12.44
N THR A 298 -5.21 -2.48 -12.36
CA THR A 298 -4.25 -3.31 -11.63
C THR A 298 -3.66 -2.52 -10.47
N PHE A 299 -3.81 -3.03 -9.25
CA PHE A 299 -3.10 -2.59 -8.07
C PHE A 299 -1.95 -3.56 -7.81
N GLN A 300 -0.70 -3.12 -7.99
CA GLN A 300 0.44 -3.99 -7.73
C GLN A 300 1.64 -3.35 -7.06
N PHE A 301 2.34 -4.11 -6.21
CA PHE A 301 3.51 -3.63 -5.49
C PHE A 301 3.23 -2.36 -4.68
N ASN A 302 2.03 -2.19 -4.12
CA ASN A 302 1.71 -1.09 -3.22
C ASN A 302 1.84 -1.54 -1.77
N GLU A 303 2.19 -0.60 -0.91
CA GLU A 303 2.18 -0.77 0.54
C GLU A 303 1.13 0.14 1.15
N VAL A 304 0.21 -0.43 1.92
CA VAL A 304 -0.83 0.35 2.62
C VAL A 304 -0.85 -0.03 4.08
N TYR A 305 -0.62 0.93 4.97
CA TYR A 305 -0.54 0.62 6.39
C TYR A 305 -1.06 1.68 7.32
N ASN A 306 -1.53 1.22 8.48
CA ASN A 306 -1.98 2.09 9.56
C ASN A 306 -3.12 3.06 9.15
N GLU A 307 -3.97 2.64 8.21
CA GLU A 307 -5.21 3.35 7.91
C GLU A 307 -6.08 3.48 9.18
N LYS A 308 -6.65 4.67 9.38
CA LYS A 308 -7.31 5.07 10.63
C LYS A 308 -8.83 5.12 10.53
N ALA A 309 -9.40 5.06 9.33
CA ALA A 309 -10.83 5.13 9.15
C ALA A 309 -11.53 3.93 9.83
N THR A 310 -12.72 4.18 10.39
CA THR A 310 -13.44 3.16 11.19
C THR A 310 -14.79 2.75 10.62
N LEU A 311 -15.34 3.49 9.65
CA LEU A 311 -16.54 3.04 8.93
C LEU A 311 -16.15 1.94 7.94
N ASP A 312 -15.18 2.25 7.11
CA ASP A 312 -14.37 1.31 6.33
C ASP A 312 -12.98 1.24 6.98
N GLY A 313 -11.90 1.45 6.23
CA GLY A 313 -10.51 1.54 6.71
C GLY A 313 -9.58 0.45 6.20
N GLU A 314 -9.99 -0.28 5.17
CA GLU A 314 -9.20 -1.31 4.53
C GLU A 314 -8.00 -0.70 3.79
N GLY A 315 -6.97 -1.51 3.57
CA GLY A 315 -5.84 -1.10 2.73
C GLY A 315 -6.24 -0.92 1.27
N PHE A 316 -7.08 -1.82 0.77
CA PHE A 316 -7.54 -1.85 -0.61
C PHE A 316 -9.06 -1.98 -0.71
N ASP A 317 -9.64 -1.53 -1.83
CA ASP A 317 -11.04 -1.80 -2.15
C ASP A 317 -11.26 -1.99 -3.66
N VAL A 318 -12.06 -2.99 -3.99
CA VAL A 318 -12.64 -3.21 -5.31
C VAL A 318 -14.11 -2.84 -5.19
N ASP A 319 -14.46 -1.63 -5.61
CA ASP A 319 -15.80 -1.08 -5.44
C ASP A 319 -16.69 -1.38 -6.66
N LEU A 320 -17.97 -1.06 -6.52
CA LEU A 320 -19.07 -1.32 -7.43
C LEU A 320 -18.77 -0.94 -8.88
N GLY A 321 -19.32 -1.74 -9.79
CA GLY A 321 -19.27 -1.59 -11.25
C GLY A 321 -17.87 -1.64 -11.85
N THR A 322 -16.92 -2.23 -11.13
CA THR A 322 -15.59 -2.50 -11.68
C THR A 322 -15.58 -3.79 -12.48
N ASN A 323 -14.76 -3.83 -13.53
CA ASN A 323 -14.60 -5.00 -14.38
C ASN A 323 -13.11 -5.30 -14.61
N HIS A 324 -12.66 -6.53 -14.37
CA HIS A 324 -11.26 -6.93 -14.48
C HIS A 324 -10.30 -6.15 -13.54
N THR A 325 -10.69 -5.95 -12.28
CA THR A 325 -9.78 -5.41 -11.26
C THR A 325 -8.86 -6.51 -10.73
N THR A 326 -7.54 -6.30 -10.77
CA THR A 326 -6.54 -7.22 -10.21
C THR A 326 -5.75 -6.54 -9.10
N VAL A 327 -5.78 -7.12 -7.90
CA VAL A 327 -5.00 -6.73 -6.73
C VAL A 327 -3.93 -7.79 -6.50
N GLN A 328 -2.67 -7.46 -6.80
CA GLN A 328 -1.57 -8.43 -6.73
C GLN A 328 -0.25 -7.89 -6.18
N TYR A 329 0.51 -8.72 -5.48
CA TYR A 329 1.86 -8.36 -5.01
C TYR A 329 1.91 -7.16 -4.06
N ASN A 330 0.79 -6.86 -3.38
CA ASN A 330 0.71 -5.77 -2.42
C ASN A 330 0.99 -6.24 -1.00
N TYR A 331 1.43 -5.33 -0.16
CA TYR A 331 1.60 -5.55 1.28
C TYR A 331 0.69 -4.60 2.06
N SER A 332 -0.21 -5.17 2.86
CA SER A 332 -1.04 -4.39 3.80
C SER A 332 -0.69 -4.76 5.23
N HIS A 333 -0.63 -3.77 6.12
CA HIS A 333 -0.47 -4.07 7.53
C HIS A 333 -1.02 -3.02 8.48
N ASP A 334 -1.46 -3.49 9.65
CA ASP A 334 -1.94 -2.64 10.75
C ASP A 334 -3.10 -1.69 10.36
N ASN A 335 -3.83 -1.98 9.28
CA ASN A 335 -4.96 -1.15 8.85
C ASN A 335 -6.18 -1.41 9.73
N ALA A 336 -6.87 -0.34 10.16
CA ALA A 336 -8.00 -0.43 11.08
C ALA A 336 -9.22 -1.16 10.49
N GLY A 337 -9.40 -1.15 9.16
CA GLY A 337 -10.57 -1.71 8.50
C GLY A 337 -10.40 -3.13 7.95
N GLY A 338 -9.17 -3.55 7.63
CA GLY A 338 -8.88 -4.85 7.02
C GLY A 338 -7.83 -4.77 5.93
N PHE A 339 -7.60 -5.90 5.26
CA PHE A 339 -6.76 -5.95 4.07
C PHE A 339 -7.50 -5.33 2.89
N ILE A 340 -8.68 -5.87 2.57
CA ILE A 340 -9.40 -5.52 1.37
C ILE A 340 -10.93 -5.54 1.57
N LEU A 341 -11.59 -4.54 1.00
CA LEU A 341 -13.03 -4.51 0.78
C LEU A 341 -13.35 -4.97 -0.65
N ILE A 342 -14.39 -5.79 -0.79
CA ILE A 342 -15.07 -6.08 -2.06
C ILE A 342 -16.45 -5.43 -1.93
N CYS A 343 -16.57 -4.16 -2.33
CA CYS A 343 -17.74 -3.33 -2.10
C CYS A 343 -18.84 -3.56 -3.15
N GLU A 344 -19.37 -4.78 -3.19
CA GLU A 344 -20.55 -5.06 -4.01
C GLU A 344 -21.77 -4.30 -3.47
N SER A 345 -22.67 -3.91 -4.37
CA SER A 345 -23.88 -3.15 -4.05
C SER A 345 -25.07 -3.72 -4.82
N ALA A 346 -26.26 -3.76 -4.20
CA ALA A 346 -27.49 -4.27 -4.83
C ALA A 346 -28.05 -3.32 -5.92
N THR A 347 -27.23 -2.99 -6.91
CA THR A 347 -27.51 -2.12 -8.06
C THR A 347 -27.19 -2.88 -9.35
N THR A 348 -27.28 -2.20 -10.49
CA THR A 348 -26.83 -2.77 -11.79
C THR A 348 -25.32 -2.68 -12.00
N ALA A 349 -24.59 -2.02 -11.10
CA ALA A 349 -23.14 -1.86 -11.17
C ALA A 349 -22.46 -2.98 -10.39
N ASP A 350 -22.55 -4.20 -10.92
CA ASP A 350 -21.90 -5.36 -10.32
C ASP A 350 -20.38 -5.30 -10.52
N ILE A 351 -19.62 -5.80 -9.55
CA ILE A 351 -18.21 -6.15 -9.71
C ILE A 351 -18.12 -7.36 -10.64
N ASN A 352 -17.16 -7.38 -11.57
CA ASN A 352 -16.95 -8.51 -12.48
C ASN A 352 -15.45 -8.83 -12.63
N ASP A 353 -15.11 -10.14 -12.61
CA ASP A 353 -13.74 -10.65 -12.77
C ASP A 353 -12.70 -9.99 -11.84
N ALA A 354 -13.04 -9.85 -10.56
CA ALA A 354 -12.11 -9.36 -9.55
C ALA A 354 -11.10 -10.45 -9.13
N LYS A 355 -9.81 -10.12 -9.10
CA LYS A 355 -8.72 -11.04 -8.75
C LYS A 355 -7.91 -10.46 -7.60
N VAL A 356 -7.83 -11.19 -6.49
CA VAL A 356 -7.02 -10.83 -5.31
C VAL A 356 -5.98 -11.93 -5.11
N ARG A 357 -4.73 -11.68 -5.53
CA ARG A 357 -3.71 -12.75 -5.57
C ARG A 357 -2.29 -12.37 -5.18
N TYR A 358 -1.55 -13.29 -4.58
CA TYR A 358 -0.14 -13.08 -4.21
C TYR A 358 0.08 -11.80 -3.37
N ASN A 359 -0.88 -11.41 -2.55
CA ASN A 359 -0.72 -10.31 -1.59
C ASN A 359 -0.32 -10.87 -0.23
N ILE A 360 0.28 -10.01 0.59
CA ILE A 360 0.60 -10.29 1.99
C ILE A 360 -0.19 -9.30 2.85
N SER A 361 -0.94 -9.83 3.82
CA SER A 361 -1.61 -9.02 4.85
C SER A 361 -1.07 -9.44 6.22
N GLN A 362 -0.61 -8.48 7.00
CA GLN A 362 -0.07 -8.69 8.34
C GLN A 362 -0.76 -7.77 9.34
N ASN A 363 -1.44 -8.33 10.34
CA ASN A 363 -2.03 -7.56 11.45
C ASN A 363 -3.08 -6.51 11.03
N ASP A 364 -3.67 -6.64 9.85
CA ASP A 364 -4.86 -5.87 9.51
C ASP A 364 -6.03 -6.27 10.42
N GLN A 365 -6.83 -5.29 10.83
CA GLN A 365 -7.82 -5.42 11.90
C GLN A 365 -9.26 -5.49 11.35
N LYS A 366 -10.25 -5.58 12.25
CA LYS A 366 -11.71 -5.52 12.01
C LYS A 366 -12.31 -6.61 11.10
N GLY A 367 -11.72 -6.94 9.96
CA GLY A 367 -11.99 -8.10 9.12
C GLY A 367 -11.08 -8.13 7.90
N ILE A 368 -10.33 -9.22 7.68
CA ILE A 368 -9.30 -9.29 6.62
C ILE A 368 -9.91 -9.06 5.24
N PHE A 369 -10.88 -9.89 4.87
CA PHE A 369 -11.68 -9.72 3.66
C PHE A 369 -13.06 -9.19 4.05
N HIS A 370 -13.26 -7.88 3.88
CA HIS A 370 -14.55 -7.24 4.10
C HIS A 370 -15.39 -7.36 2.82
N ILE A 371 -16.61 -7.88 2.93
CA ILE A 371 -17.50 -8.15 1.81
C ILE A 371 -18.74 -7.27 1.94
N GLY A 372 -19.00 -6.47 0.91
CA GLY A 372 -20.17 -5.60 0.79
C GLY A 372 -21.50 -6.35 0.75
N GLN A 373 -22.59 -5.60 0.66
CA GLN A 373 -23.94 -6.16 0.54
C GLN A 373 -24.44 -6.03 -0.89
N PRO A 374 -24.95 -7.12 -1.52
CA PRO A 374 -25.50 -8.31 -0.88
C PRO A 374 -24.50 -9.45 -0.60
N GLY A 375 -23.27 -9.37 -1.11
CA GLY A 375 -22.27 -10.43 -0.97
C GLY A 375 -21.16 -10.31 -2.01
N PHE A 376 -20.71 -11.44 -2.53
CA PHE A 376 -19.87 -11.47 -3.74
C PHE A 376 -20.71 -11.15 -4.99
N PRO A 377 -20.08 -10.70 -6.08
CA PRO A 377 -20.80 -10.38 -7.31
C PRO A 377 -21.60 -11.58 -7.88
N PRO A 378 -22.87 -11.35 -8.28
CA PRO A 378 -23.70 -12.39 -8.88
C PRO A 378 -23.32 -12.68 -10.34
N GLY A 379 -22.52 -11.83 -10.98
CA GLY A 379 -22.12 -11.86 -12.40
C GLY A 379 -21.45 -13.18 -12.86
N ALA A 380 -21.30 -13.34 -14.18
CA ALA A 380 -20.79 -14.58 -14.78
C ALA A 380 -19.35 -14.90 -14.35
N ASP A 381 -18.51 -13.86 -14.23
CA ASP A 381 -17.10 -13.97 -13.83
C ASP A 381 -16.95 -13.61 -12.34
N LYS A 382 -16.62 -14.63 -11.54
CA LYS A 382 -16.59 -14.56 -10.07
C LYS A 382 -15.31 -13.96 -9.54
N THR A 383 -15.34 -13.56 -8.27
CA THR A 383 -14.14 -13.13 -7.54
C THR A 383 -13.21 -14.32 -7.27
N ASP A 384 -11.96 -14.21 -7.70
CA ASP A 384 -10.87 -15.13 -7.40
C ASP A 384 -10.01 -14.56 -6.26
N ILE A 385 -9.96 -15.23 -5.10
CA ILE A 385 -9.06 -14.90 -3.98
C ILE A 385 -8.06 -16.04 -3.85
N ASN A 386 -6.84 -15.86 -4.36
CA ASN A 386 -5.88 -16.97 -4.43
C ASN A 386 -4.45 -16.63 -4.08
N ASN A 387 -3.69 -17.60 -3.57
CA ASN A 387 -2.25 -17.44 -3.34
C ASN A 387 -1.88 -16.22 -2.46
N ASN A 388 -2.78 -15.74 -1.61
CA ASN A 388 -2.45 -14.70 -0.63
C ASN A 388 -1.85 -15.35 0.62
N THR A 389 -1.03 -14.62 1.37
CA THR A 389 -0.55 -15.03 2.69
C THR A 389 -1.01 -14.03 3.74
N ILE A 390 -1.87 -14.48 4.64
CA ILE A 390 -2.53 -13.68 5.66
C ILE A 390 -1.97 -14.08 7.02
N TYR A 391 -1.61 -13.10 7.83
CA TYR A 391 -1.13 -13.30 9.20
C TYR A 391 -1.96 -12.48 10.20
N ILE A 392 -2.56 -13.17 11.17
CA ILE A 392 -3.23 -12.57 12.33
C ILE A 392 -2.37 -12.84 13.57
N ALA A 393 -1.85 -11.78 14.19
CA ALA A 393 -0.96 -11.86 15.34
C ALA A 393 -1.62 -12.50 16.56
N LYS A 394 -0.77 -13.07 17.42
CA LYS A 394 -1.22 -13.57 18.73
C LYS A 394 -1.76 -12.41 19.56
N GLY A 395 -2.91 -12.62 20.20
CA GLY A 395 -3.61 -11.57 20.96
C GLY A 395 -4.73 -10.90 20.17
N ASP A 396 -4.70 -10.97 18.83
CA ASP A 396 -5.73 -10.38 17.99
C ASP A 396 -6.95 -11.31 17.81
N THR A 397 -8.12 -10.69 17.63
CA THR A 397 -9.37 -11.36 17.26
C THR A 397 -9.95 -10.66 16.04
N VAL A 398 -9.71 -11.23 14.86
CA VAL A 398 -10.09 -10.63 13.57
C VAL A 398 -10.83 -11.65 12.71
N PRO A 399 -12.06 -11.36 12.27
CA PRO A 399 -12.75 -12.19 11.27
C PRO A 399 -11.91 -12.33 9.98
N MET A 400 -11.73 -13.54 9.49
CA MET A 400 -11.03 -13.76 8.21
C MET A 400 -11.88 -13.20 7.07
N PHE A 401 -13.18 -13.47 7.11
CA PHE A 401 -14.17 -12.85 6.23
C PHE A 401 -15.18 -12.10 7.09
N ARG A 402 -15.55 -10.89 6.68
CA ARG A 402 -16.54 -10.07 7.37
C ARG A 402 -17.56 -9.56 6.37
N PRO A 403 -18.85 -9.92 6.49
CA PRO A 403 -19.89 -9.29 5.70
C PRO A 403 -20.35 -7.96 6.30
N TYR A 404 -20.89 -7.07 5.48
CA TYR A 404 -21.56 -5.85 5.95
C TYR A 404 -22.92 -6.19 6.57
N GLY A 405 -23.14 -5.89 7.86
CA GLY A 405 -24.47 -5.91 8.50
C GLY A 405 -25.26 -7.23 8.49
N THR A 406 -24.63 -8.36 8.15
CA THR A 406 -25.25 -9.71 8.09
C THR A 406 -24.29 -10.76 8.66
N THR A 407 -24.67 -12.04 8.66
CA THR A 407 -23.82 -13.18 9.06
C THR A 407 -23.60 -14.19 7.93
N THR A 408 -24.14 -13.91 6.74
CA THR A 408 -24.08 -14.79 5.56
C THR A 408 -23.63 -14.01 4.34
N ILE A 409 -22.74 -14.60 3.55
CA ILE A 409 -22.35 -14.14 2.21
C ILE A 409 -22.89 -15.16 1.22
N PRO A 410 -23.99 -14.87 0.51
CA PRO A 410 -24.74 -15.88 -0.24
C PRO A 410 -24.12 -16.26 -1.59
N ASP A 411 -23.32 -15.38 -2.19
CA ASP A 411 -22.83 -15.51 -3.56
C ASP A 411 -21.49 -16.24 -3.69
N THR A 412 -21.13 -16.61 -4.91
CA THR A 412 -19.95 -17.42 -5.22
C THR A 412 -18.69 -16.58 -5.33
N ALA A 413 -17.66 -17.00 -4.60
CA ALA A 413 -16.25 -16.68 -4.86
C ALA A 413 -15.43 -17.97 -4.89
N TYR A 414 -14.27 -17.93 -5.53
CA TYR A 414 -13.28 -19.00 -5.51
C TYR A 414 -12.12 -18.60 -4.61
N VAL A 415 -11.94 -19.33 -3.51
CA VAL A 415 -10.89 -19.06 -2.52
C VAL A 415 -9.93 -20.23 -2.48
N TYR A 416 -8.73 -20.08 -3.03
CA TYR A 416 -7.82 -21.22 -3.18
C TYR A 416 -6.33 -20.91 -3.06
N ASN A 417 -5.54 -21.91 -2.71
CA ASN A 417 -4.08 -21.78 -2.52
C ASN A 417 -3.66 -20.70 -1.51
N ASN A 418 -4.53 -20.16 -0.67
CA ASN A 418 -4.13 -19.15 0.31
C ASN A 418 -3.43 -19.80 1.50
N ILE A 419 -2.60 -19.03 2.20
CA ILE A 419 -2.13 -19.37 3.56
C ILE A 419 -2.83 -18.43 4.53
N PHE A 420 -3.67 -18.99 5.41
CA PHE A 420 -4.29 -18.32 6.53
C PHE A 420 -3.56 -18.73 7.82
N TYR A 421 -2.58 -17.93 8.23
CA TYR A 421 -1.79 -18.13 9.44
C TYR A 421 -2.41 -17.32 10.60
N VAL A 422 -3.05 -18.01 11.53
CA VAL A 422 -3.80 -17.37 12.63
C VAL A 422 -3.16 -17.70 13.97
N ALA A 423 -2.24 -16.84 14.43
CA ALA A 423 -1.66 -16.95 15.77
C ALA A 423 -2.62 -16.41 16.86
N GLY A 424 -3.44 -15.44 16.50
CA GLY A 424 -4.53 -14.89 17.33
C GLY A 424 -5.76 -15.79 17.33
N THR A 425 -6.91 -15.24 16.96
CA THR A 425 -8.17 -15.96 16.76
C THR A 425 -8.92 -15.38 15.58
N THR A 426 -9.75 -16.19 14.92
CA THR A 426 -10.57 -15.75 13.78
C THR A 426 -11.98 -16.31 13.81
N SER A 427 -12.83 -15.78 12.94
CA SER A 427 -14.20 -16.22 12.70
C SER A 427 -14.53 -16.19 11.22
N TYR A 428 -15.52 -17.01 10.82
CA TYR A 428 -16.03 -17.09 9.46
C TYR A 428 -17.55 -16.89 9.45
N PRO A 429 -18.10 -16.14 8.49
CA PRO A 429 -19.54 -16.08 8.25
C PRO A 429 -20.00 -17.35 7.53
N THR A 430 -21.31 -17.50 7.38
CA THR A 430 -21.86 -18.56 6.52
C THR A 430 -21.63 -18.20 5.05
N MET A 431 -21.01 -19.07 4.28
CA MET A 431 -20.70 -18.83 2.86
C MET A 431 -21.12 -20.03 2.00
N PRO A 432 -22.43 -20.23 1.76
CA PRO A 432 -22.94 -21.50 1.22
C PRO A 432 -22.55 -21.75 -0.25
N SER A 433 -22.24 -20.70 -1.00
CA SER A 433 -21.91 -20.78 -2.43
C SER A 433 -20.44 -20.51 -2.75
N ALA A 434 -19.65 -20.08 -1.76
CA ALA A 434 -18.23 -19.88 -1.94
C ALA A 434 -17.51 -21.23 -1.96
N VAL A 435 -16.52 -21.37 -2.85
CA VAL A 435 -15.75 -22.60 -3.03
C VAL A 435 -14.36 -22.38 -2.45
N PHE A 436 -14.05 -23.11 -1.39
CA PHE A 436 -12.71 -23.14 -0.80
C PHE A 436 -12.00 -24.41 -1.26
N ASP A 437 -10.79 -24.29 -1.80
CA ASP A 437 -9.97 -25.45 -2.16
C ASP A 437 -8.47 -25.19 -2.05
N TYR A 438 -7.67 -26.20 -1.66
CA TYR A 438 -6.21 -26.10 -1.56
C TYR A 438 -5.70 -24.96 -0.65
N ASN A 439 -6.45 -24.50 0.35
CA ASN A 439 -5.95 -23.49 1.29
C ASN A 439 -5.18 -24.13 2.46
N ILE A 440 -4.36 -23.35 3.14
CA ILE A 440 -3.78 -23.72 4.44
C ILE A 440 -4.48 -22.92 5.53
N PHE A 441 -5.09 -23.60 6.49
CA PHE A 441 -5.68 -23.02 7.69
C PHE A 441 -4.83 -23.42 8.89
N TYR A 442 -3.81 -22.63 9.19
CA TYR A 442 -2.88 -22.92 10.28
C TYR A 442 -3.16 -22.03 11.49
N GLY A 443 -3.07 -22.63 12.69
CA GLY A 443 -3.26 -21.93 13.96
C GLY A 443 -4.68 -22.04 14.50
N ASN A 444 -5.15 -20.96 15.14
CA ASN A 444 -6.37 -20.97 15.96
C ASN A 444 -7.62 -20.65 15.13
N HIS A 445 -8.02 -21.61 14.30
CA HIS A 445 -9.27 -21.54 13.54
C HIS A 445 -10.44 -22.15 14.33
N PRO A 446 -11.66 -21.59 14.23
CA PRO A 446 -12.84 -22.12 14.90
C PRO A 446 -13.33 -23.41 14.23
N THR A 447 -14.19 -24.17 14.90
CA THR A 447 -14.84 -25.37 14.31
C THR A 447 -15.71 -25.05 13.09
N GLY A 448 -16.11 -23.78 12.92
CA GLY A 448 -16.87 -23.26 11.78
C GLY A 448 -16.00 -22.79 10.60
N GLU A 449 -14.71 -23.14 10.58
CA GLU A 449 -13.84 -22.96 9.42
C GLU A 449 -14.46 -23.56 8.14
N PRO A 450 -14.33 -22.90 6.96
CA PRO A 450 -14.91 -23.38 5.71
C PRO A 450 -14.50 -24.80 5.32
N ALA A 451 -15.41 -25.51 4.65
CA ALA A 451 -15.12 -26.80 4.07
C ALA A 451 -14.22 -26.64 2.83
N ASP A 452 -13.10 -27.35 2.82
CA ASP A 452 -12.11 -27.35 1.75
C ASP A 452 -11.56 -28.78 1.64
N ALA A 453 -11.72 -29.40 0.47
CA ALA A 453 -11.43 -30.82 0.26
C ALA A 453 -9.94 -31.15 0.31
N HIS A 454 -9.09 -30.15 0.02
CA HIS A 454 -7.63 -30.29 -0.04
C HIS A 454 -6.92 -29.40 0.99
N LYS A 455 -7.62 -28.97 2.06
CA LYS A 455 -7.01 -28.10 3.07
C LYS A 455 -5.87 -28.79 3.80
N LEU A 456 -4.90 -27.98 4.18
CA LEU A 456 -3.87 -28.35 5.14
C LEU A 456 -4.05 -27.54 6.42
N THR A 457 -3.83 -28.18 7.56
CA THR A 457 -3.82 -27.52 8.88
C THR A 457 -2.46 -27.60 9.57
N THR A 458 -1.46 -28.15 8.88
CA THR A 458 -0.07 -28.22 9.35
C THR A 458 0.63 -26.88 9.16
N ASP A 459 1.66 -26.63 9.96
CA ASP A 459 2.51 -25.43 9.85
C ASP A 459 2.99 -25.27 8.39
N PRO A 460 2.68 -24.13 7.72
CA PRO A 460 3.10 -23.89 6.34
C PRO A 460 4.62 -23.78 6.19
N GLY A 461 5.40 -23.68 7.26
CA GLY A 461 6.85 -23.60 7.20
C GLY A 461 7.35 -22.28 6.62
N LEU A 462 6.70 -21.17 6.98
CA LEU A 462 7.16 -19.82 6.64
C LEU A 462 8.51 -19.54 7.33
N VAL A 463 9.39 -18.77 6.68
CA VAL A 463 10.74 -18.43 7.15
C VAL A 463 10.71 -17.71 8.50
N GLY A 464 9.74 -16.81 8.68
CA GLY A 464 9.51 -16.00 9.88
C GLY A 464 8.20 -15.23 9.74
N PRO A 465 7.03 -15.88 9.92
CA PRO A 465 5.75 -15.16 9.90
C PRO A 465 5.76 -14.07 10.97
N ALA A 466 5.08 -12.94 10.72
CA ALA A 466 5.08 -11.70 11.54
C ALA A 466 6.29 -10.77 11.40
N SER A 467 7.34 -11.17 10.67
CA SER A 467 8.55 -10.34 10.56
C SER A 467 8.46 -9.19 9.55
N GLY A 468 7.30 -9.01 8.90
CA GLY A 468 7.06 -7.86 8.04
C GLY A 468 7.21 -6.56 8.83
N ALA A 469 7.88 -5.59 8.23
CA ALA A 469 8.07 -4.23 8.74
C ALA A 469 7.69 -3.23 7.63
N ILE A 470 7.85 -1.93 7.88
CA ILE A 470 7.64 -0.92 6.82
C ILE A 470 8.58 -1.21 5.64
N GLY A 471 8.02 -1.23 4.43
CA GLY A 471 8.69 -1.50 3.16
C GLY A 471 8.28 -2.84 2.54
N LEU A 472 7.89 -2.83 1.26
CA LEU A 472 7.60 -4.05 0.46
C LEU A 472 8.68 -5.15 0.47
N THR A 473 9.93 -4.81 0.78
CA THR A 473 11.03 -5.78 0.82
C THR A 473 11.25 -6.40 2.21
N SER A 474 10.51 -5.96 3.22
CA SER A 474 10.63 -6.44 4.60
C SER A 474 10.00 -7.83 4.83
N VAL A 475 9.20 -8.31 3.87
CA VAL A 475 8.30 -9.46 4.03
C VAL A 475 8.96 -10.81 3.72
N ASP A 476 10.28 -10.87 3.65
CA ASP A 476 11.01 -12.11 3.31
C ASP A 476 10.77 -13.26 4.30
N GLY A 477 10.27 -12.97 5.50
CA GLY A 477 9.78 -13.99 6.44
C GLY A 477 8.59 -14.80 5.93
N TYR A 478 7.88 -14.32 4.92
CA TYR A 478 6.76 -15.03 4.29
C TYR A 478 7.17 -15.98 3.16
N LYS A 479 8.48 -16.09 2.86
CA LYS A 479 8.99 -17.17 2.00
C LYS A 479 8.83 -18.52 2.69
N LEU A 480 8.81 -19.59 1.89
CA LEU A 480 8.68 -20.97 2.39
C LEU A 480 10.05 -21.60 2.65
N ARG A 481 10.21 -22.28 3.77
CA ARG A 481 11.41 -23.07 4.09
C ARG A 481 11.45 -24.35 3.25
N ALA A 482 12.66 -24.90 3.07
CA ALA A 482 12.84 -26.24 2.50
C ALA A 482 12.08 -27.29 3.34
N GLY A 483 11.32 -28.16 2.68
CA GLY A 483 10.46 -29.15 3.34
C GLY A 483 9.11 -28.61 3.81
N SER A 484 8.78 -27.35 3.51
CA SER A 484 7.45 -26.79 3.76
C SER A 484 6.36 -27.62 3.08
N PRO A 485 5.23 -27.89 3.76
CA PRO A 485 4.07 -28.57 3.15
C PRO A 485 3.32 -27.68 2.15
N ALA A 486 3.62 -26.38 2.08
CA ALA A 486 3.03 -25.45 1.11
C ALA A 486 3.75 -25.47 -0.25
N LEU A 487 4.94 -26.09 -0.35
CA LEU A 487 5.68 -26.19 -1.60
C LEU A 487 5.00 -27.17 -2.56
N ALA A 488 4.76 -26.74 -3.80
CA ALA A 488 4.21 -27.54 -4.89
C ALA A 488 2.96 -28.36 -4.49
N SER A 489 2.11 -27.77 -3.64
CA SER A 489 0.94 -28.45 -3.06
C SER A 489 -0.37 -27.73 -3.33
N GLY A 490 -0.35 -26.64 -4.10
CA GLY A 490 -1.54 -25.93 -4.59
C GLY A 490 -2.00 -26.43 -5.96
N THR A 491 -3.05 -25.80 -6.48
CA THR A 491 -3.64 -26.08 -7.80
C THR A 491 -3.38 -24.95 -8.78
N TYR A 492 -3.12 -25.27 -10.05
CA TYR A 492 -3.05 -24.28 -11.12
C TYR A 492 -4.37 -24.26 -11.91
N THR A 493 -5.07 -23.11 -11.90
CA THR A 493 -6.35 -22.95 -12.60
C THR A 493 -6.14 -22.38 -14.01
N SER A 494 -5.57 -21.19 -14.12
CA SER A 494 -5.24 -20.54 -15.39
C SER A 494 -4.26 -19.37 -15.21
N ALA A 495 -3.60 -18.95 -16.30
CA ALA A 495 -2.77 -17.74 -16.29
C ALA A 495 -3.63 -16.47 -16.11
N ALA A 496 -4.91 -16.49 -16.51
CA ALA A 496 -5.81 -15.36 -16.31
C ALA A 496 -6.12 -15.14 -14.83
N SER A 497 -6.43 -16.22 -14.09
CA SER A 497 -6.75 -16.19 -12.66
C SER A 497 -5.51 -16.02 -11.78
N MET A 498 -4.39 -16.66 -12.14
CA MET A 498 -3.19 -16.72 -11.28
C MET A 498 -2.03 -15.83 -11.73
N GLY A 499 -2.05 -15.31 -12.96
CA GLY A 499 -0.93 -14.54 -13.48
C GLY A 499 0.28 -15.43 -13.80
N THR A 500 1.42 -14.79 -14.04
CA THR A 500 2.66 -15.45 -14.49
C THR A 500 3.80 -15.38 -13.48
N SER A 501 3.62 -14.68 -12.36
CA SER A 501 4.62 -14.56 -11.30
C SER A 501 4.00 -14.42 -9.91
N ASP A 502 4.79 -14.69 -8.89
CA ASP A 502 4.46 -14.47 -7.48
C ASP A 502 4.89 -13.07 -6.98
N TYR A 503 4.75 -12.81 -5.67
CA TYR A 503 5.15 -11.55 -5.03
C TYR A 503 6.63 -11.21 -5.23
N TRP A 504 7.51 -12.21 -5.33
CA TRP A 504 8.96 -12.05 -5.49
C TRP A 504 9.43 -12.22 -6.94
N GLY A 505 8.52 -12.28 -7.92
CA GLY A 505 8.84 -12.44 -9.34
C GLY A 505 9.23 -13.87 -9.76
N ASN A 506 9.03 -14.88 -8.91
CA ASN A 506 9.20 -16.29 -9.31
C ASN A 506 8.10 -16.67 -10.29
N ALA A 507 8.45 -17.41 -11.34
CA ALA A 507 7.50 -17.81 -12.37
C ALA A 507 6.37 -18.70 -11.81
N VAL A 508 5.14 -18.45 -12.26
CA VAL A 508 3.95 -19.26 -12.03
C VAL A 508 3.54 -19.87 -13.37
N SER A 509 3.41 -21.20 -13.42
CA SER A 509 3.10 -21.93 -14.65
C SER A 509 2.28 -23.17 -14.33
N SER A 510 1.84 -23.90 -15.36
CA SER A 510 0.88 -25.02 -15.29
C SER A 510 1.33 -26.26 -14.49
N GLY A 511 2.42 -26.18 -13.72
CA GLY A 511 2.85 -27.19 -12.76
C GLY A 511 2.17 -27.02 -11.39
N ALA A 512 2.57 -27.85 -10.44
CA ALA A 512 2.15 -27.69 -9.06
C ALA A 512 2.71 -26.37 -8.49
N VAL A 513 1.82 -25.45 -8.18
CA VAL A 513 2.13 -24.15 -7.58
C VAL A 513 2.27 -24.31 -6.07
N ASN A 514 3.01 -23.41 -5.44
CA ASN A 514 3.00 -23.30 -3.99
C ASN A 514 1.67 -22.70 -3.51
N ARG A 515 1.32 -22.95 -2.26
CA ARG A 515 0.26 -22.21 -1.56
C ARG A 515 0.87 -20.94 -0.93
N GLY A 516 0.12 -19.85 -0.92
CA GLY A 516 0.54 -18.54 -0.44
C GLY A 516 1.24 -17.69 -1.50
N ALA A 517 1.80 -16.55 -1.06
CA ALA A 517 2.35 -15.52 -1.93
C ALA A 517 3.72 -15.87 -2.53
N TYR A 518 4.35 -16.96 -2.10
CA TYR A 518 5.68 -17.40 -2.53
C TYR A 518 5.63 -18.67 -3.37
N ASN A 519 6.00 -18.58 -4.65
CA ASN A 519 6.08 -19.66 -5.63
C ASN A 519 7.52 -20.11 -5.95
N GLY A 520 8.53 -19.65 -5.18
CA GLY A 520 9.92 -20.08 -5.36
C GLY A 520 10.27 -21.42 -4.70
N ALA A 521 11.54 -21.81 -4.81
CA ALA A 521 12.08 -23.01 -4.15
C ALA A 521 12.22 -22.81 -2.63
N GLY A 522 12.07 -23.89 -1.85
CA GLY A 522 12.19 -23.80 -0.40
C GLY A 522 13.55 -23.28 0.08
N ILE A 523 13.52 -22.27 0.97
CA ILE A 523 14.73 -21.66 1.53
C ILE A 523 15.38 -22.63 2.54
N SER A 524 16.62 -23.03 2.26
CA SER A 524 17.39 -23.95 3.11
C SER A 524 18.20 -23.22 4.19
N GLY A 525 18.55 -23.91 5.27
CA GLY A 525 19.45 -23.38 6.31
C GLY A 525 18.84 -22.32 7.22
N VAL A 526 17.55 -22.04 7.11
CA VAL A 526 16.81 -21.16 8.02
C VAL A 526 16.34 -21.98 9.23
N PRO A 527 16.80 -21.67 10.46
CA PRO A 527 16.33 -22.35 11.66
C PRO A 527 14.85 -22.10 11.92
N VAL A 528 14.16 -23.11 12.46
CA VAL A 528 12.79 -22.96 12.97
C VAL A 528 12.85 -22.32 14.36
N ASN A 529 12.10 -21.25 14.58
CA ASN A 529 11.83 -20.72 15.92
C ASN A 529 10.61 -21.44 16.52
N TYR A 530 10.83 -22.38 17.42
CA TYR A 530 9.79 -23.07 18.19
C TYR A 530 9.10 -22.19 19.23
N ALA A 531 9.71 -21.07 19.61
CA ALA A 531 9.10 -20.12 20.54
C ALA A 531 8.11 -19.18 19.85
N LEU A 532 8.12 -19.06 18.52
CA LEU A 532 7.25 -18.14 17.80
C LEU A 532 5.77 -18.39 18.14
N ASN A 533 5.08 -17.36 18.60
CA ASN A 533 3.70 -17.38 19.08
C ASN A 533 3.43 -18.36 20.24
N SER A 534 4.47 -18.84 20.93
CA SER A 534 4.36 -19.70 22.11
C SER A 534 3.67 -19.00 23.27
N THR A 535 3.10 -19.75 24.22
CA THR A 535 2.45 -19.14 25.38
C THR A 535 3.50 -18.74 26.40
N VAL A 536 3.43 -17.49 26.85
CA VAL A 536 4.41 -16.90 27.76
C VAL A 536 3.81 -16.70 29.14
N THR A 537 4.48 -17.26 30.15
CA THR A 537 4.21 -16.97 31.56
C THR A 537 5.47 -16.39 32.19
N SER A 538 5.31 -15.57 33.23
CA SER A 538 6.44 -14.94 33.92
C SER A 538 6.10 -14.70 35.40
N SER A 539 7.11 -14.44 36.22
CA SER A 539 6.92 -14.01 37.62
C SER A 539 6.18 -12.69 37.71
N SER A 540 6.52 -11.74 36.84
CA SER A 540 5.87 -10.45 36.70
C SER A 540 5.97 -9.96 35.25
N ALA A 541 5.14 -9.01 34.86
CA ALA A 541 5.16 -8.39 33.54
C ALA A 541 4.53 -7.00 33.62
N TYR A 542 5.10 -6.03 32.92
CA TYR A 542 4.42 -4.75 32.65
C TYR A 542 3.75 -4.83 31.27
N GLU A 543 2.42 -4.83 31.26
CA GLU A 543 1.57 -4.99 30.07
C GLU A 543 0.94 -3.64 29.69
N ALA A 544 1.75 -2.74 29.13
CA ALA A 544 1.30 -1.43 28.69
C ALA A 544 2.26 -0.80 27.69
N SER A 545 1.76 0.19 26.94
CA SER A 545 2.48 0.85 25.86
C SER A 545 2.92 -0.19 24.80
N SER A 546 4.20 -0.28 24.49
CA SER A 546 4.79 -1.23 23.55
C SER A 546 5.36 -2.49 24.23
N TRP A 547 5.14 -2.67 25.53
CA TRP A 547 5.61 -3.84 26.28
C TRP A 547 4.50 -4.88 26.43
N SER A 548 4.82 -6.13 26.14
CA SER A 548 3.94 -7.26 26.42
C SER A 548 4.73 -8.55 26.55
N LYS A 549 4.20 -9.52 27.30
CA LYS A 549 4.68 -10.91 27.22
C LYS A 549 4.59 -11.49 25.81
N LEU A 550 3.66 -11.03 24.97
CA LEU A 550 3.51 -11.55 23.61
C LEU A 550 4.66 -11.12 22.70
N HIS A 551 5.25 -9.96 22.96
CA HIS A 551 6.30 -9.38 22.11
C HIS A 551 7.66 -10.06 22.24
N VAL A 552 7.85 -10.96 23.22
CA VAL A 552 9.11 -11.72 23.36
C VAL A 552 9.13 -12.98 22.51
N VAL A 553 8.03 -13.26 21.81
CA VAL A 553 7.82 -14.46 20.99
C VAL A 553 7.08 -14.12 19.70
N ASP A 554 7.06 -12.85 19.30
CA ASP A 554 6.36 -12.40 18.10
C ASP A 554 7.25 -12.49 16.85
N GLY A 555 8.53 -12.88 17.02
CA GLY A 555 9.51 -12.97 15.94
C GLY A 555 10.16 -11.63 15.60
N GLN A 556 9.79 -10.55 16.28
CA GLN A 556 10.42 -9.24 16.13
C GLN A 556 11.69 -9.17 16.98
N ARG A 557 12.83 -9.29 16.30
CA ARG A 557 14.16 -9.31 16.93
C ARG A 557 14.64 -7.93 17.41
N LEU A 558 13.93 -6.86 17.06
CA LEU A 558 14.31 -5.47 17.36
C LEU A 558 13.21 -4.77 18.17
N SER A 559 13.60 -4.01 19.20
CA SER A 559 12.68 -3.08 19.85
C SER A 559 12.37 -1.92 18.91
N ILE A 560 11.16 -1.90 18.34
CA ILE A 560 10.67 -0.87 17.40
C ILE A 560 9.40 -0.19 17.93
N LEU A 561 8.90 0.81 17.20
CA LEU A 561 7.62 1.45 17.53
C LEU A 561 6.49 0.41 17.47
N GLY A 562 5.64 0.36 18.49
CA GLY A 562 4.55 -0.62 18.62
C GLY A 562 4.95 -1.89 19.38
N THR A 563 6.18 -2.39 19.24
CA THR A 563 6.67 -3.58 19.96
C THR A 563 8.11 -3.37 20.48
N SER A 564 8.23 -3.20 21.81
CA SER A 564 9.53 -3.06 22.49
C SER A 564 10.12 -4.38 22.98
N GLY A 565 9.31 -5.44 22.99
CA GLY A 565 9.61 -6.73 23.60
C GLY A 565 8.90 -6.93 24.95
N PHE A 566 9.54 -7.70 25.83
CA PHE A 566 9.08 -7.99 27.19
C PHE A 566 9.86 -7.20 28.24
N THR A 567 9.17 -6.77 29.30
CA THR A 567 9.77 -6.28 30.54
C THR A 567 9.03 -6.84 31.75
N SER A 568 9.77 -7.17 32.80
CA SER A 568 9.19 -7.42 34.13
C SER A 568 8.53 -6.15 34.70
N GLN A 569 7.81 -6.30 35.82
CA GLN A 569 7.09 -5.22 36.48
C GLN A 569 8.01 -4.05 36.86
N VAL A 570 7.61 -2.83 36.50
CA VAL A 570 8.33 -1.58 36.83
C VAL A 570 8.07 -1.11 38.27
N GLY A 571 8.98 -0.30 38.81
CA GLY A 571 8.90 0.29 40.16
C GLY A 571 9.59 -0.53 41.27
N LEU A 572 10.33 -1.58 40.93
CA LEU A 572 11.06 -2.42 41.89
C LEU A 572 12.52 -2.00 41.97
N THR A 573 12.90 -1.29 43.05
CA THR A 573 14.23 -0.66 43.20
C THR A 573 15.26 -1.52 43.94
N THR A 574 14.91 -2.76 44.28
CA THR A 574 15.82 -3.72 44.90
C THR A 574 15.97 -4.93 43.98
N ASN A 575 17.20 -5.40 43.83
CA ASN A 575 17.50 -6.60 43.05
C ASN A 575 16.71 -7.80 43.60
N HIS A 576 16.07 -8.56 42.71
CA HIS A 576 15.20 -9.68 43.02
C HIS A 576 15.25 -10.71 41.90
N THR A 577 14.53 -11.82 42.08
CA THR A 577 14.45 -12.89 41.08
C THR A 577 13.29 -12.62 40.12
N GLU A 578 13.55 -12.75 38.83
CA GLU A 578 12.52 -12.75 37.78
C GLU A 578 12.71 -13.97 36.86
N TRP A 579 11.63 -14.46 36.27
CA TRP A 579 11.66 -15.55 35.32
C TRP A 579 10.62 -15.37 34.21
N ILE A 580 10.93 -15.92 33.05
CA ILE A 580 10.05 -16.05 31.89
C ILE A 580 10.06 -17.50 31.42
N GLU A 581 8.88 -18.09 31.27
CA GLU A 581 8.64 -19.46 30.83
C GLU A 581 7.86 -19.44 29.50
N LEU A 582 8.34 -20.25 28.56
CA LEU A 582 7.74 -20.44 27.25
C LEU A 582 7.17 -21.85 27.17
N ASP A 583 5.87 -21.94 26.88
CA ASP A 583 5.18 -23.17 26.51
C ASP A 583 5.15 -23.26 24.97
N LEU A 584 6.04 -24.12 24.45
CA LEU A 584 6.31 -24.37 23.03
C LEU A 584 5.19 -25.17 22.34
N GLY A 585 4.07 -25.39 23.02
CA GLY A 585 2.86 -26.02 22.52
C GLY A 585 2.74 -27.50 22.89
N ALA A 586 1.58 -28.08 22.56
CA ALA A 586 1.19 -29.41 23.00
C ALA A 586 2.10 -30.58 22.52
N THR A 587 2.94 -30.35 21.51
CA THR A 587 3.90 -31.35 21.03
C THR A 587 5.30 -30.95 21.45
N ALA A 588 5.93 -31.81 22.27
CA ALA A 588 7.31 -31.62 22.71
C ALA A 588 8.25 -31.41 21.51
N LYS A 589 9.15 -30.44 21.66
CA LYS A 589 10.15 -30.06 20.65
C LYS A 589 11.50 -30.60 21.08
N THR A 590 12.30 -31.03 20.10
CA THR A 590 13.69 -31.43 20.34
C THR A 590 14.60 -30.26 20.01
N PHE A 591 15.32 -29.73 20.99
CA PHE A 591 16.20 -28.58 20.82
C PHE A 591 17.39 -28.62 21.77
N SER A 592 18.45 -27.89 21.41
CA SER A 592 19.67 -27.77 22.24
C SER A 592 20.20 -26.32 22.32
N LYS A 593 19.43 -25.38 21.78
CA LYS A 593 19.84 -23.99 21.58
C LYS A 593 18.69 -23.02 21.89
N VAL A 594 19.03 -21.93 22.59
CA VAL A 594 18.17 -20.75 22.74
C VAL A 594 18.95 -19.50 22.38
N ILE A 595 18.29 -18.53 21.77
CA ILE A 595 18.84 -17.22 21.44
C ILE A 595 18.03 -16.18 22.20
N LEU A 596 18.71 -15.37 23.03
CA LEU A 596 18.10 -14.26 23.75
C LEU A 596 18.46 -12.97 23.02
N TYR A 597 17.47 -12.25 22.53
CA TYR A 597 17.64 -10.95 21.89
C TYR A 597 17.48 -9.86 22.95
N PRO A 598 18.54 -9.10 23.28
CA PRO A 598 18.42 -7.96 24.19
C PRO A 598 17.56 -6.86 23.58
N ARG A 599 17.01 -5.96 24.40
CA ARG A 599 16.35 -4.76 23.87
C ARG A 599 17.32 -3.93 23.03
N THR A 600 16.84 -3.33 21.94
CA THR A 600 17.70 -2.64 20.96
C THR A 600 17.44 -1.14 20.86
N GLY A 601 16.66 -0.56 21.78
CA GLY A 601 16.29 0.85 21.75
C GLY A 601 17.51 1.78 21.82
N THR A 602 17.50 2.86 21.03
CA THR A 602 18.58 3.85 20.99
C THR A 602 18.89 4.40 22.38
N GLY A 603 20.17 4.34 22.79
CA GLY A 603 20.63 4.80 24.11
C GLY A 603 20.30 3.85 25.27
N THR A 604 19.63 2.73 25.01
CA THR A 604 19.17 1.77 26.03
C THR A 604 19.46 0.32 25.65
N ALA A 605 20.35 0.11 24.68
CA ALA A 605 20.66 -1.20 24.14
C ALA A 605 21.17 -2.16 25.24
N GLY A 606 20.52 -3.32 25.35
CA GLY A 606 20.84 -4.36 26.31
C GLY A 606 20.56 -4.04 27.78
N GLU A 607 19.99 -2.87 28.10
CA GLU A 607 19.48 -2.58 29.45
C GLU A 607 18.49 -3.66 29.90
N GLY A 608 18.53 -4.05 31.17
CA GLY A 608 17.62 -5.05 31.73
C GLY A 608 17.93 -6.49 31.28
N PHE A 609 19.01 -6.72 30.51
CA PHE A 609 19.50 -8.08 30.26
C PHE A 609 20.03 -8.69 31.57
N PRO A 610 19.71 -9.95 31.90
CA PRO A 610 19.99 -10.47 33.24
C PRO A 610 21.48 -10.64 33.53
N VAL A 611 21.89 -10.30 34.77
CA VAL A 611 23.29 -10.37 35.23
C VAL A 611 23.65 -11.77 35.70
N ASN A 612 22.81 -12.38 36.54
CA ASN A 612 22.95 -13.78 36.97
C ASN A 612 21.69 -14.53 36.57
N PHE A 613 21.82 -15.56 35.72
CA PHE A 613 20.66 -16.30 35.23
C PHE A 613 20.98 -17.73 34.87
N GLN A 614 19.91 -18.52 34.80
CA GLN A 614 19.93 -19.90 34.37
C GLN A 614 18.97 -20.09 33.21
N ILE A 615 19.33 -20.97 32.29
CA ILE A 615 18.45 -21.47 31.23
C ILE A 615 18.08 -22.88 31.63
N GLN A 616 16.78 -23.12 31.77
CA GLN A 616 16.25 -24.37 32.32
C GLN A 616 15.20 -24.96 31.39
N VAL A 617 15.17 -26.29 31.32
CA VAL A 617 14.21 -27.07 30.54
C VAL A 617 13.38 -27.95 31.46
N TRP A 618 12.12 -28.19 31.11
CA TRP A 618 11.24 -29.04 31.91
C TRP A 618 11.42 -30.51 31.55
N ASN A 619 11.50 -31.41 32.54
CA ASN A 619 11.57 -32.86 32.30
C ASN A 619 10.28 -33.62 32.63
N GLY A 620 9.17 -32.91 32.86
CA GLY A 620 7.90 -33.50 33.32
C GLY A 620 7.69 -33.42 34.84
N SER A 621 8.73 -33.14 35.63
CA SER A 621 8.62 -33.10 37.11
C SER A 621 9.42 -31.97 37.78
N THR A 622 10.56 -31.60 37.21
CA THR A 622 11.48 -30.61 37.77
C THR A 622 12.16 -29.83 36.64
N TRP A 623 12.62 -28.63 36.97
CA TRP A 623 13.41 -27.80 36.05
C TRP A 623 14.87 -28.23 36.07
N LEU A 624 15.39 -28.62 34.92
CA LEU A 624 16.78 -29.00 34.73
C LEU A 624 17.58 -27.81 34.23
N THR A 625 18.64 -27.44 34.95
CA THR A 625 19.54 -26.36 34.52
C THR A 625 20.48 -26.84 33.43
N ARG A 626 20.48 -26.12 32.31
CA ARG A 626 21.35 -26.38 31.16
C ARG A 626 22.46 -25.35 31.01
N VAL A 627 22.17 -24.10 31.35
CA VAL A 627 23.15 -23.00 31.32
C VAL A 627 23.07 -22.25 32.63
N THR A 628 24.22 -21.85 33.17
CA THR A 628 24.33 -20.90 34.28
C THR A 628 25.30 -19.79 33.87
N LYS A 629 24.89 -18.54 34.08
CA LYS A 629 25.72 -17.35 33.87
C LYS A 629 25.75 -16.53 35.14
N THR A 630 26.94 -16.01 35.45
CA THR A 630 27.20 -15.15 36.61
C THR A 630 27.97 -13.94 36.12
N SER A 631 27.65 -12.76 36.66
CA SER A 631 28.26 -11.48 36.29
C SER A 631 28.28 -11.27 34.77
N TYR A 632 27.20 -11.64 34.09
CA TYR A 632 27.10 -11.53 32.64
C TYR A 632 27.02 -10.05 32.26
N PRO A 633 27.89 -9.56 31.35
CA PRO A 633 27.90 -8.15 30.98
C PRO A 633 26.68 -7.81 30.11
N ASN A 634 26.31 -6.53 30.10
CA ASN A 634 25.32 -6.02 29.16
C ASN A 634 25.82 -6.28 27.71
N PRO A 635 25.05 -7.02 26.89
CA PRO A 635 25.45 -7.40 25.53
C PRO A 635 25.25 -6.32 24.45
N GLY A 636 24.75 -5.14 24.82
CA GLY A 636 24.22 -4.16 23.87
C GLY A 636 23.07 -4.76 23.05
N SER A 637 22.99 -4.43 21.76
CA SER A 637 21.97 -4.97 20.85
C SER A 637 22.30 -6.35 20.26
N THR A 638 23.36 -7.02 20.74
CA THR A 638 23.85 -8.25 20.12
C THR A 638 23.05 -9.46 20.60
N PRO A 639 22.47 -10.30 19.72
CA PRO A 639 21.80 -11.54 20.12
C PRO A 639 22.75 -12.49 20.85
N GLN A 640 22.30 -13.08 21.96
CA GLN A 640 23.09 -13.99 22.78
C GLN A 640 22.63 -15.43 22.58
N THR A 641 23.50 -16.26 21.99
CA THR A 641 23.23 -17.68 21.72
C THR A 641 23.79 -18.55 22.84
N PHE A 642 22.97 -19.44 23.37
CA PHE A 642 23.36 -20.42 24.38
C PHE A 642 23.03 -21.85 23.92
N THR A 643 24.01 -22.74 24.04
CA THR A 643 23.91 -24.16 23.68
C THR A 643 24.44 -25.03 24.83
N TRP A 644 23.92 -26.25 25.00
CA TRP A 644 24.34 -27.15 26.09
C TRP A 644 24.76 -28.55 25.63
N GLY A 645 25.09 -28.74 24.35
CA GLY A 645 25.82 -29.91 23.85
C GLY A 645 25.01 -31.22 23.75
N SER A 646 23.76 -31.23 24.20
CA SER A 646 22.79 -32.33 24.04
C SER A 646 21.41 -31.76 23.73
N SER A 647 20.58 -32.52 23.02
CA SER A 647 19.18 -32.13 22.79
C SER A 647 18.28 -32.59 23.93
N ASP A 648 17.37 -31.71 24.32
CA ASP A 648 16.23 -32.03 25.19
C ASP A 648 14.97 -32.13 24.34
N THR A 649 14.09 -33.08 24.65
CA THR A 649 12.75 -33.18 24.06
C THR A 649 11.73 -32.77 25.11
N THR A 650 11.20 -31.56 25.00
CA THR A 650 10.27 -30.98 25.99
C THR A 650 9.36 -29.95 25.34
N ASP A 651 8.27 -29.61 26.01
CA ASP A 651 7.33 -28.55 25.63
C ASP A 651 7.66 -27.21 26.31
N ARG A 652 8.63 -27.16 27.24
CA ARG A 652 8.88 -25.95 28.02
C ARG A 652 10.34 -25.62 28.24
N ILE A 653 10.62 -24.32 28.22
CA ILE A 653 11.90 -23.72 28.60
C ILE A 653 11.62 -22.48 29.48
N ARG A 654 12.51 -22.17 30.41
CA ARG A 654 12.47 -20.89 31.13
C ARG A 654 13.84 -20.25 31.28
N ILE A 655 13.85 -18.92 31.27
CA ILE A 655 14.98 -18.10 31.68
C ILE A 655 14.71 -17.67 33.12
N TYR A 656 15.57 -18.08 34.04
CA TYR A 656 15.44 -17.84 35.48
C TYR A 656 16.56 -16.92 35.94
N ALA A 657 16.26 -15.64 36.08
CA ALA A 657 17.21 -14.59 36.48
C ALA A 657 17.20 -14.41 38.00
N THR A 658 18.37 -14.56 38.62
CA THR A 658 18.60 -14.43 40.07
C THR A 658 19.26 -13.11 40.45
N SER A 659 19.73 -12.35 39.46
CA SER A 659 20.18 -10.97 39.62
C SER A 659 19.91 -10.21 38.32
N LEU A 660 19.31 -9.04 38.44
CA LEU A 660 18.90 -8.18 37.34
C LEU A 660 19.85 -7.00 37.15
N ASP A 661 19.80 -6.43 35.96
CA ASP A 661 20.46 -5.18 35.63
C ASP A 661 19.60 -3.98 36.09
N ASN A 662 20.24 -2.84 36.34
CA ASN A 662 19.55 -1.63 36.73
C ASN A 662 19.19 -0.81 35.49
N VAL A 663 17.90 -0.55 35.30
CA VAL A 663 17.35 0.30 34.26
C VAL A 663 16.81 1.57 34.92
N GLY A 664 17.62 2.63 34.91
CA GLY A 664 17.32 3.87 35.63
C GLY A 664 17.40 3.69 37.16
N THR A 665 16.25 3.48 37.81
CA THR A 665 16.16 3.16 39.26
C THR A 665 15.63 1.76 39.53
N ASP A 666 15.13 1.08 38.50
CA ASP A 666 14.43 -0.19 38.63
C ASP A 666 15.36 -1.36 38.30
N TYR A 667 15.13 -2.52 38.91
CA TYR A 667 15.77 -3.77 38.54
C TYR A 667 14.82 -4.57 37.65
N LEU A 668 15.15 -4.72 36.37
CA LEU A 668 14.24 -5.29 35.37
C LEU A 668 14.86 -6.47 34.62
N LEU A 669 14.00 -7.40 34.19
CA LEU A 669 14.29 -8.41 33.18
C LEU A 669 13.67 -7.97 31.85
N GLN A 670 14.50 -7.72 30.83
CA GLN A 670 14.05 -7.23 29.53
C GLN A 670 14.66 -8.00 28.37
N PHE A 671 13.83 -8.28 27.36
CA PHE A 671 14.23 -8.91 26.10
C PHE A 671 13.44 -8.29 24.95
N ALA A 672 14.05 -8.18 23.77
CA ALA A 672 13.33 -7.94 22.53
C ALA A 672 12.58 -9.22 22.10
N GLU A 673 13.27 -10.36 22.05
CA GLU A 673 12.74 -11.64 21.57
C GLU A 673 13.50 -12.81 22.23
N ILE A 674 12.86 -13.98 22.33
CA ILE A 674 13.49 -15.25 22.68
C ILE A 674 13.16 -16.28 21.60
N GLU A 675 14.20 -16.81 20.96
CA GLU A 675 14.05 -17.88 19.97
C GLU A 675 14.54 -19.21 20.54
N VAL A 676 13.75 -20.26 20.33
CA VAL A 676 14.11 -21.65 20.64
C VAL A 676 14.23 -22.40 19.34
N THR A 677 15.36 -23.05 19.09
CA THR A 677 15.64 -23.66 17.78
C THR A 677 16.25 -25.05 17.94
N PRO A 678 16.05 -25.98 16.98
CA PRO A 678 16.64 -27.33 17.01
C PRO A 678 18.11 -27.39 17.44
#